data_AF-A0A3Q2VJ85-F1
#
_entry.id   AF-A0A3Q2VJ85-F1
#
_cell.length_a   1.000
_cell.length_b   1.000
_cell.length_c   1.000
_cell.angle_alpha   90.00
_cell.angle_beta   90.00
_cell.angle_gamma   90.00
#
_symmetry.space_group_name_H-M   'P 1'
#
loop_
_entity.id
_entity.type
_entity.pdbx_description
1 polymer ?
#
loop_
_entity_poly.entity_id
_entity_poly.type
_entity_poly.pdbx_seq_one_letter_code
_entity_poly.pdbx_strand_id
1 'polypeptide(L)'
;MTVGEKNTDKTNKTILLLGETGTGKSTLINALINYTMGVKWDDEVWFQIVEEKKRNQTENQTLDVIVYEIFGFEDETLPYSLTIIDTPGYGNIMGTKKDDVINQKLLDLFRLEGGVHEVHAVGLVIKASDNQLNDRLMFVFDSLMSLFGEDLEKNIVALITYSDGMPPKNALTALEHQKIKCAKNEKNQSLYFLFNNQQNKERTDENEFGLETAWRVTERGVRQFTDFLEESEAQKLETTFEDLNERIRLTACIQNLQDRMKFIDVKQREIKNTQEALKKPEERKMIEDFTPRVAEVFKHKEPIRGGMCGLEAAVCCTVCEENCHYPGCTLSWKPENCKVMKDGHCTVCTKKCPPLDHVREKWRYVTRLRDAKKKKVFEFNKTEPRVSILNNLEKEMNKLTTEKLQLLDEAYQHVVRLDQMDLNVNSVNTSVHLDFLIKKMKEKGEREKIQKLEEIESQVDEETRAALQHRINLISPPYEDISSDSFLIYSGPPAVYQLRPKKQKFGTLTRMTLGEKDFNKINKTILLVGETGGGKSTLINTLINHTMGVKWEDEVWFQIVEEEMRSQAESQTSDVIVYEIFGFENQILPYSLTIIDTPGYGDTRGTDHDNIIGERLLDLFRSEDGVHEINSVGLVMKATDNRLSDRQSYIFNSVISLFGKNVEKSIVALITHSDGMPPENALEALEAASIECARNEKNEPVHFLFDNQQSKERRESYENSLLKSWDLTKKQMGDFLTFLSSCGPQRLMKTKKVLKKRIKLKASIQNLKERINLIELKQREIRQIQEGLKKHKETMNANENFTVEVDEVYVEKEDIKGGMWGVFYEGALCCTVCMENCHYPGCSVSWYPSHCEVIKDERCTVCIGKCAASKHVKEKWRYVNKTKTVKKTMEEMKVKYETNKNKSQNLQSLLENLEKEMSRLTAEKSQLLDESYQHFLRLDELALKIDSESTTVHYLDFLIEKMEEKGDTDKVQKLEEMRRRVDEGTRGALK
;
A
#
# COMPACT_ATOMS: atom_id res chain seq x y z
N MET A 1 28.49 24.39 1.42
CA MET A 1 28.63 24.87 0.03
C MET A 1 29.03 26.31 0.10
N THR A 2 30.02 26.75 -0.66
CA THR A 2 30.61 28.09 -0.48
C THR A 2 30.60 28.81 -1.83
N VAL A 3 30.14 30.06 -1.84
CA VAL A 3 30.12 30.96 -2.99
C VAL A 3 30.97 32.18 -2.66
N GLY A 4 31.91 32.52 -3.55
CA GLY A 4 32.85 33.63 -3.34
C GLY A 4 34.00 33.31 -2.36
N GLU A 5 34.79 34.33 -2.03
CA GLU A 5 35.93 34.23 -1.11
C GLU A 5 35.63 34.94 0.21
N LYS A 6 35.89 34.26 1.33
CA LYS A 6 35.62 34.79 2.67
C LYS A 6 36.53 35.98 2.99
N ASN A 7 35.94 37.16 3.16
CA ASN A 7 36.62 38.32 3.70
C ASN A 7 36.62 38.26 5.24
N THR A 8 37.79 38.11 5.86
CA THR A 8 37.92 37.99 7.31
C THR A 8 37.63 39.29 8.07
N ASP A 9 37.62 40.43 7.38
CA ASP A 9 37.37 41.74 7.98
C ASP A 9 35.87 42.12 8.00
N LYS A 10 35.01 41.30 7.36
CA LYS A 10 33.56 41.48 7.33
C LYS A 10 32.88 40.54 8.32
N THR A 11 31.81 41.03 8.96
CA THR A 11 30.99 40.23 9.87
C THR A 11 30.17 39.21 9.07
N ASN A 12 29.80 38.08 9.69
CA ASN A 12 29.00 37.03 9.05
C ASN A 12 27.70 36.81 9.81
N LYS A 13 26.56 36.88 9.12
CA LYS A 13 25.23 36.66 9.68
C LYS A 13 24.73 35.26 9.30
N THR A 14 24.24 34.53 10.30
CA THR A 14 23.78 33.14 10.14
C THR A 14 22.27 33.05 10.24
N ILE A 15 21.62 32.45 9.25
CA ILE A 15 20.17 32.23 9.19
C ILE A 15 19.88 30.74 9.20
N LEU A 16 18.95 30.28 10.03
CA LEU A 16 18.40 28.94 9.98
C LEU A 16 17.00 28.97 9.37
N LEU A 17 16.76 28.24 8.29
CA LEU A 17 15.46 28.14 7.64
C LEU A 17 14.75 26.86 8.05
N LEU A 18 13.53 26.97 8.59
CA LEU A 18 12.65 25.86 8.97
C LEU A 18 11.34 25.96 8.22
N GLY A 19 10.83 24.86 7.68
CA GLY A 19 9.56 24.88 6.94
C GLY A 19 9.18 23.51 6.40
N GLU A 20 7.90 23.31 6.10
CA GLU A 20 7.43 22.05 5.51
C GLU A 20 7.93 21.83 4.08
N THR A 21 7.71 20.63 3.56
CA THR A 21 7.97 20.36 2.14
C THR A 21 7.05 21.22 1.27
N GLY A 22 7.63 21.89 0.28
CA GLY A 22 6.86 22.67 -0.69
C GLY A 22 6.48 24.07 -0.20
N THR A 23 6.89 24.51 0.99
CA THR A 23 6.72 25.90 1.46
C THR A 23 7.64 26.89 0.76
N GLY A 24 8.45 26.48 -0.22
CA GLY A 24 9.21 27.43 -1.04
C GLY A 24 10.57 27.86 -0.47
N LYS A 25 11.14 27.12 0.49
CA LYS A 25 12.49 27.36 1.04
C LYS A 25 13.57 27.50 -0.04
N SER A 26 13.63 26.58 -1.00
CA SER A 26 14.61 26.62 -2.11
C SER A 26 14.51 27.92 -2.91
N THR A 27 13.29 28.34 -3.25
CA THR A 27 13.04 29.59 -3.99
C THR A 27 13.43 30.81 -3.18
N LEU A 28 13.19 30.79 -1.86
CA LEU A 28 13.61 31.85 -0.94
C LEU A 28 15.14 31.97 -0.85
N ILE A 29 15.85 30.84 -0.77
CA ILE A 29 17.33 30.82 -0.79
C ILE A 29 17.87 31.42 -2.09
N ASN A 30 17.31 31.01 -3.24
CA ASN A 30 17.66 31.58 -4.53
C ASN A 30 17.39 33.10 -4.56
N ALA A 31 16.27 33.56 -4.00
CA ALA A 31 15.95 35.00 -3.94
C ALA A 31 16.93 35.80 -3.07
N LEU A 32 17.30 35.28 -1.90
CA LEU A 32 18.31 35.91 -1.03
C LEU A 32 19.65 36.04 -1.76
N ILE A 33 20.09 35.00 -2.46
CA ILE A 33 21.36 35.00 -3.19
C ILE A 33 21.35 36.02 -4.33
N ASN A 34 20.31 36.03 -5.16
CA ASN A 34 20.22 37.00 -6.26
C ASN A 34 20.22 38.44 -5.74
N TYR A 35 19.55 38.68 -4.61
CA TYR A 35 19.61 39.98 -3.95
C TYR A 35 21.04 40.31 -3.47
N THR A 36 21.74 39.37 -2.82
CA THR A 36 23.13 39.58 -2.39
C THR A 36 24.10 39.84 -3.54
N MET A 37 23.77 39.36 -4.74
CA MET A 37 24.56 39.57 -5.96
C MET A 37 24.17 40.87 -6.71
N GLY A 38 23.24 41.67 -6.17
CA GLY A 38 22.81 42.91 -6.79
C GLY A 38 21.94 42.76 -8.04
N VAL A 39 21.34 41.58 -8.26
CA VAL A 39 20.49 41.32 -9.43
C VAL A 39 19.24 42.18 -9.37
N LYS A 40 18.98 42.91 -10.46
CA LYS A 40 17.83 43.79 -10.66
C LYS A 40 16.81 43.17 -11.59
N TRP A 41 15.59 43.69 -11.55
CA TRP A 41 14.55 43.30 -12.50
C TRP A 41 15.03 43.45 -13.95
N ASP A 42 15.68 44.55 -14.30
CA ASP A 42 16.10 44.83 -15.68
C ASP A 42 17.30 43.99 -16.18
N ASP A 43 17.94 43.20 -15.31
CA ASP A 43 19.15 42.44 -15.69
C ASP A 43 18.82 41.19 -16.52
N GLU A 44 17.54 40.78 -16.59
CA GLU A 44 17.05 39.58 -17.32
C GLU A 44 17.77 38.27 -16.96
N VAL A 45 18.46 38.23 -15.82
CA VAL A 45 19.21 37.07 -15.31
C VAL A 45 18.67 36.67 -13.96
N TRP A 46 18.59 35.35 -13.71
CA TRP A 46 18.26 34.79 -12.40
C TRP A 46 19.17 33.60 -12.10
N PHE A 47 20.01 33.73 -11.07
CA PHE A 47 20.91 32.68 -10.64
C PHE A 47 20.19 31.65 -9.78
N GLN A 48 20.55 30.38 -9.96
CA GLN A 48 19.92 29.28 -9.25
C GLN A 48 20.98 28.38 -8.63
N ILE A 49 21.10 28.42 -7.30
CA ILE A 49 22.01 27.55 -6.55
C ILE A 49 21.31 26.26 -6.10
N VAL A 50 20.00 26.33 -5.85
CA VAL A 50 19.16 25.18 -5.48
C VAL A 50 18.28 24.80 -6.67
N GLU A 51 18.42 23.57 -7.18
CA GLU A 51 17.63 23.07 -8.32
C GLU A 51 16.12 23.03 -8.01
N GLU A 52 15.31 23.68 -8.86
CA GLU A 52 13.84 23.73 -8.81
C GLU A 52 13.27 22.85 -9.93
N LYS A 53 13.47 21.52 -9.89
CA LYS A 53 12.96 20.63 -10.96
C LYS A 53 11.43 20.50 -10.95
N LYS A 54 10.80 20.59 -12.13
CA LYS A 54 9.42 20.13 -12.45
C LYS A 54 9.30 18.58 -12.42
N ARG A 55 9.71 17.93 -11.33
CA ARG A 55 9.30 16.54 -11.04
C ARG A 55 8.21 16.59 -9.97
N ASN A 56 7.32 15.60 -9.98
CA ASN A 56 6.18 15.50 -9.06
C ASN A 56 6.55 15.99 -7.65
N GLN A 57 5.72 16.86 -7.07
CA GLN A 57 5.94 17.60 -5.82
C GLN A 57 6.15 16.73 -4.55
N THR A 58 6.40 15.43 -4.71
CA THR A 58 6.42 14.39 -3.68
C THR A 58 7.83 13.87 -3.34
N GLU A 59 8.90 14.34 -3.99
CA GLU A 59 10.29 14.03 -3.61
C GLU A 59 11.00 15.28 -3.05
N ASN A 60 11.54 15.19 -1.83
CA ASN A 60 12.37 16.26 -1.23
C ASN A 60 13.54 16.62 -2.15
N GLN A 61 13.67 17.89 -2.51
CA GLN A 61 14.85 18.43 -3.22
C GLN A 61 16.09 18.42 -2.32
N THR A 62 15.94 18.69 -1.00
CA THR A 62 17.02 18.64 -0.01
C THR A 62 16.90 17.36 0.84
N LEU A 63 17.89 16.46 0.74
CA LEU A 63 17.92 15.19 1.50
C LEU A 63 18.71 15.29 2.82
N ASP A 64 19.38 16.41 3.05
CA ASP A 64 20.27 16.67 4.18
C ASP A 64 20.18 18.13 4.65
N VAL A 65 20.72 18.44 5.84
CA VAL A 65 20.90 19.84 6.27
C VAL A 65 22.07 20.42 5.46
N ILE A 66 21.83 21.49 4.70
CA ILE A 66 22.84 22.11 3.83
C ILE A 66 23.18 23.50 4.36
N VAL A 67 24.48 23.76 4.54
CA VAL A 67 24.98 25.10 4.88
C VAL A 67 25.49 25.76 3.60
N TYR A 68 24.90 26.90 3.25
CA TYR A 68 25.33 27.78 2.17
C TYR A 68 26.08 28.97 2.76
N GLU A 69 27.36 29.09 2.43
CA GLU A 69 28.20 30.21 2.81
C GLU A 69 28.35 31.14 1.61
N ILE A 70 27.89 32.38 1.73
CA ILE A 70 27.85 33.37 0.65
C ILE A 70 28.77 34.52 1.06
N PHE A 71 29.88 34.65 0.33
CA PHE A 71 30.96 35.60 0.59
C PHE A 71 31.26 36.44 -0.66
N GLY A 72 31.92 37.58 -0.45
CA GLY A 72 32.50 38.38 -1.53
C GLY A 72 31.55 39.40 -2.18
N PHE A 73 30.37 39.62 -1.58
CA PHE A 73 29.37 40.60 -2.03
C PHE A 73 29.02 41.64 -0.95
N GLU A 74 29.83 41.72 0.12
CA GLU A 74 29.60 42.53 1.31
C GLU A 74 29.81 44.05 1.12
N ASP A 75 30.09 44.47 -0.11
CA ASP A 75 30.32 45.86 -0.51
C ASP A 75 29.37 46.33 -1.64
N GLU A 76 28.52 45.43 -2.16
CA GLU A 76 27.57 45.74 -3.23
C GLU A 76 26.15 45.95 -2.70
N THR A 77 25.62 45.00 -1.91
CA THR A 77 24.23 45.05 -1.44
C THR A 77 24.02 44.82 0.06
N LEU A 78 24.90 44.08 0.73
CA LEU A 78 24.81 43.83 2.17
C LEU A 78 26.12 44.24 2.84
N PRO A 79 26.12 44.75 4.08
CA PRO A 79 27.36 45.11 4.77
C PRO A 79 28.10 43.92 5.42
N TYR A 80 27.57 42.70 5.29
CA TYR A 80 28.04 41.48 5.95
C TYR A 80 27.94 40.26 5.04
N SER A 81 28.71 39.22 5.35
CA SER A 81 28.62 37.89 4.72
C SER A 81 27.39 37.13 5.22
N LEU A 82 26.87 36.22 4.41
CA LEU A 82 25.64 35.48 4.75
C LEU A 82 25.88 33.96 4.79
N THR A 83 25.53 33.34 5.90
CA THR A 83 25.48 31.88 6.04
C THR A 83 24.03 31.43 6.19
N ILE A 84 23.53 30.57 5.31
CA ILE A 84 22.16 30.04 5.34
C ILE A 84 22.21 28.54 5.63
N ILE A 85 21.56 28.12 6.70
CA ILE A 85 21.34 26.72 7.04
C ILE A 85 19.96 26.32 6.52
N ASP A 86 19.93 25.55 5.45
CA ASP A 86 18.72 24.99 4.86
C ASP A 86 18.40 23.63 5.48
N THR A 87 17.18 23.50 5.99
CA THR A 87 16.69 22.21 6.50
C THR A 87 15.79 21.55 5.46
N PRO A 88 15.84 20.21 5.30
CA PRO A 88 14.86 19.49 4.48
C PRO A 88 13.42 19.82 4.89
N GLY A 89 12.49 19.77 3.93
CA GLY A 89 11.07 19.90 4.23
C GLY A 89 10.59 18.84 5.21
N TYR A 90 10.00 19.28 6.32
CA TYR A 90 9.32 18.44 7.31
C TYR A 90 7.95 18.00 6.76
N GLY A 91 7.45 16.82 7.18
CA GLY A 91 6.09 16.36 6.89
C GLY A 91 5.87 15.52 5.61
N ASN A 92 6.91 14.90 5.04
CA ASN A 92 6.83 14.16 3.76
C ASN A 92 6.62 12.62 3.91
N ILE A 93 6.23 11.95 2.81
CA ILE A 93 5.82 10.52 2.61
C ILE A 93 6.85 9.46 3.11
N MET A 94 8.02 9.87 3.60
CA MET A 94 9.12 8.99 4.01
C MET A 94 9.14 8.65 5.52
N GLY A 95 8.23 9.22 6.32
CA GLY A 95 8.00 8.83 7.72
C GLY A 95 8.88 9.50 8.79
N THR A 96 8.43 9.45 10.06
CA THR A 96 9.04 10.02 11.29
C THR A 96 10.54 9.80 11.44
N LYS A 97 11.04 8.63 11.06
CA LYS A 97 12.46 8.28 11.25
C LYS A 97 13.42 9.20 10.48
N LYS A 98 12.99 9.75 9.34
CA LYS A 98 13.82 10.69 8.57
C LYS A 98 13.86 12.05 9.25
N ASP A 99 12.74 12.52 9.81
CA ASP A 99 12.65 13.80 10.51
C ASP A 99 13.45 13.76 11.83
N ASP A 100 13.41 12.66 12.57
CA ASP A 100 14.26 12.46 13.77
C ASP A 100 15.76 12.48 13.42
N VAL A 101 16.13 11.89 12.28
CA VAL A 101 17.51 11.91 11.78
C VAL A 101 17.90 13.31 11.31
N ILE A 102 17.01 14.05 10.64
CA ILE A 102 17.24 15.43 10.22
C ILE A 102 17.42 16.33 11.45
N ASN A 103 16.58 16.16 12.46
CA ASN A 103 16.68 16.87 13.73
C ASN A 103 18.00 16.53 14.42
N GLN A 104 18.38 15.25 14.47
CA GLN A 104 19.66 14.87 15.03
C GLN A 104 20.85 15.46 14.26
N LYS A 105 20.76 15.57 12.93
CA LYS A 105 21.81 16.20 12.10
C LYS A 105 21.89 17.72 12.29
N LEU A 106 20.74 18.38 12.38
CA LEU A 106 20.67 19.81 12.69
C LEU A 106 21.29 20.07 14.08
N LEU A 107 20.91 19.25 15.05
CA LEU A 107 21.52 19.25 16.38
C LEU A 107 23.03 18.98 16.28
N ASP A 108 23.48 17.98 15.52
CA ASP A 108 24.90 17.67 15.34
C ASP A 108 25.68 18.85 14.71
N LEU A 109 25.09 19.62 13.78
CA LEU A 109 25.71 20.81 13.18
C LEU A 109 26.08 21.87 14.23
N PHE A 110 25.18 22.11 15.19
CA PHE A 110 25.43 23.03 16.31
C PHE A 110 26.41 22.44 17.35
N ARG A 111 26.76 21.15 17.23
CA ARG A 111 27.54 20.36 18.20
C ARG A 111 28.95 19.97 17.73
N LEU A 112 29.40 20.42 16.58
CA LEU A 112 30.76 20.15 16.07
C LEU A 112 31.71 21.28 16.48
N GLU A 113 32.94 20.98 16.93
CA GLU A 113 33.97 21.99 17.28
C GLU A 113 34.34 22.95 16.13
N GLY A 114 33.95 22.65 14.88
CA GLY A 114 34.06 23.53 13.72
C GLY A 114 32.72 23.78 13.02
N GLY A 115 31.61 23.62 13.75
CA GLY A 115 30.25 23.80 13.27
C GLY A 115 29.76 25.24 13.41
N VAL A 116 28.44 25.42 13.30
CA VAL A 116 27.82 26.73 13.53
C VAL A 116 27.56 26.89 15.02
N HIS A 117 28.02 27.98 15.63
CA HIS A 117 27.89 28.20 17.08
C HIS A 117 27.00 29.39 17.44
N GLU A 118 26.56 30.16 16.46
CA GLU A 118 25.70 31.31 16.66
C GLU A 118 24.71 31.47 15.50
N VAL A 119 23.48 31.89 15.83
CA VAL A 119 22.40 32.14 14.88
C VAL A 119 21.90 33.56 15.07
N HIS A 120 21.75 34.28 13.95
CA HIS A 120 21.26 35.66 13.94
C HIS A 120 19.76 35.73 13.62
N ALA A 121 19.23 34.77 12.86
CA ALA A 121 17.79 34.61 12.71
C ALA A 121 17.37 33.15 12.49
N VAL A 122 16.19 32.79 13.01
CA VAL A 122 15.48 31.55 12.70
C VAL A 122 14.24 31.91 11.89
N GLY A 123 14.27 31.59 10.60
CA GLY A 123 13.19 31.88 9.66
C GLY A 123 12.19 30.73 9.57
N LEU A 124 10.96 30.96 10.03
CA LEU A 124 9.84 30.03 9.87
C LEU A 124 9.18 30.27 8.51
N VAL A 125 9.45 29.38 7.54
CA VAL A 125 9.02 29.49 6.15
C VAL A 125 7.63 28.85 5.96
N ILE A 126 6.62 29.70 5.77
CA ILE A 126 5.19 29.35 5.74
C ILE A 126 4.56 29.92 4.46
N LYS A 127 3.59 29.25 3.84
CA LYS A 127 2.87 29.86 2.70
C LYS A 127 1.82 30.84 3.20
N ALA A 128 1.58 31.91 2.45
CA ALA A 128 0.55 32.91 2.79
C ALA A 128 -0.86 32.30 2.96
N SER A 129 -1.14 31.19 2.28
CA SER A 129 -2.43 30.48 2.32
C SER A 129 -2.55 29.44 3.45
N ASP A 130 -1.46 29.13 4.16
CA ASP A 130 -1.48 28.05 5.15
C ASP A 130 -2.31 28.48 6.37
N ASN A 131 -3.25 27.62 6.76
CA ASN A 131 -4.18 27.87 7.87
C ASN A 131 -3.79 27.12 9.16
N GLN A 132 -2.82 26.22 9.07
CA GLN A 132 -2.38 25.35 10.17
C GLN A 132 -0.91 25.00 9.95
N LEU A 133 -0.15 24.93 11.04
CA LEU A 133 1.24 24.48 11.04
C LEU A 133 1.30 23.05 11.58
N ASN A 134 2.17 22.22 11.01
CA ASN A 134 2.37 20.84 11.44
C ASN A 134 3.03 20.76 12.84
N ASP A 135 2.49 19.91 13.71
CA ASP A 135 2.96 19.65 15.07
C ASP A 135 4.45 19.20 15.13
N ARG A 136 5.02 18.66 14.04
CA ARG A 136 6.46 18.34 13.99
C ARG A 136 7.36 19.54 13.83
N LEU A 137 6.89 20.62 13.19
CA LEU A 137 7.64 21.86 13.10
C LEU A 137 7.84 22.45 14.51
N MET A 138 6.88 22.22 15.40
CA MET A 138 6.97 22.56 16.84
C MET A 138 8.05 21.75 17.57
N PHE A 139 8.18 20.45 17.31
CA PHE A 139 9.24 19.65 17.96
C PHE A 139 10.66 20.17 17.64
N VAL A 140 10.88 20.64 16.42
CA VAL A 140 12.17 21.24 16.01
C VAL A 140 12.37 22.58 16.70
N PHE A 141 11.30 23.37 16.76
CA PHE A 141 11.27 24.66 17.43
C PHE A 141 11.64 24.52 18.92
N ASP A 142 10.97 23.63 19.66
CA ASP A 142 11.24 23.36 21.07
C ASP A 142 12.69 22.85 21.28
N SER A 143 13.19 22.04 20.35
CA SER A 143 14.57 21.55 20.38
C SER A 143 15.60 22.67 20.22
N LEU A 144 15.29 23.71 19.44
CA LEU A 144 16.17 24.88 19.26
C LEU A 144 16.08 25.84 20.46
N MET A 145 14.87 26.07 20.98
CA MET A 145 14.67 26.82 22.22
C MET A 145 15.45 26.17 23.38
N SER A 146 15.47 24.84 23.45
CA SER A 146 16.28 24.08 24.40
C SER A 146 17.80 24.27 24.26
N LEU A 147 18.31 24.68 23.09
CA LEU A 147 19.75 24.80 22.83
C LEU A 147 20.28 26.23 23.04
N PHE A 148 19.46 27.22 22.66
CA PHE A 148 19.84 28.63 22.63
C PHE A 148 19.15 29.46 23.73
N GLY A 149 18.24 28.86 24.51
CA GLY A 149 17.53 29.55 25.59
C GLY A 149 16.31 30.36 25.12
N GLU A 150 15.60 30.97 26.08
CA GLU A 150 14.39 31.78 25.84
C GLU A 150 14.70 33.06 25.04
N ASP A 151 15.93 33.57 25.10
CA ASP A 151 16.32 34.76 24.35
C ASP A 151 16.32 34.57 22.82
N LEU A 152 16.28 33.32 22.32
CA LEU A 152 16.15 33.00 20.90
C LEU A 152 14.85 33.55 20.28
N GLU A 153 13.79 33.75 21.08
CA GLU A 153 12.50 34.29 20.61
C GLU A 153 12.65 35.60 19.83
N LYS A 154 13.60 36.46 20.23
CA LYS A 154 13.87 37.75 19.60
C LYS A 154 14.45 37.63 18.19
N ASN A 155 14.99 36.46 17.85
CA ASN A 155 15.62 36.16 16.57
C ASN A 155 14.74 35.29 15.66
N ILE A 156 13.55 34.88 16.13
CA ILE A 156 12.61 34.06 15.36
C ILE A 156 11.66 34.96 14.55
N VAL A 157 11.58 34.75 13.24
CA VAL A 157 10.73 35.55 12.34
C VAL A 157 9.96 34.69 11.34
N ALA A 158 8.79 35.15 10.91
CA ALA A 158 8.00 34.46 9.90
C ALA A 158 8.39 34.90 8.48
N LEU A 159 8.76 33.95 7.62
CA LEU A 159 9.12 34.19 6.22
C LEU A 159 7.99 33.65 5.34
N ILE A 160 7.11 34.55 4.90
CA ILE A 160 5.86 34.20 4.24
C ILE A 160 6.05 34.13 2.74
N THR A 161 5.94 32.93 2.19
CA THR A 161 6.11 32.60 0.77
C THR A 161 4.76 32.55 0.04
N TYR A 162 4.78 32.51 -1.29
CA TYR A 162 3.60 32.58 -2.15
C TYR A 162 2.70 33.80 -1.86
N SER A 163 3.30 34.88 -1.35
CA SER A 163 2.57 36.09 -0.98
C SER A 163 2.17 36.89 -2.22
N ASP A 164 0.96 37.44 -2.19
CA ASP A 164 0.45 38.44 -3.13
C ASP A 164 0.83 39.87 -2.72
N GLY A 165 1.61 40.05 -1.65
CA GLY A 165 1.97 41.34 -1.07
C GLY A 165 0.97 41.88 -0.03
N MET A 166 -0.14 41.17 0.21
CA MET A 166 -1.13 41.54 1.21
C MET A 166 -0.80 40.93 2.59
N PRO A 167 -1.34 41.49 3.70
CA PRO A 167 -1.16 40.92 5.03
C PRO A 167 -1.62 39.45 5.10
N PRO A 168 -0.76 38.51 5.53
CA PRO A 168 -1.03 37.07 5.44
C PRO A 168 -1.85 36.58 6.64
N LYS A 169 -3.14 36.94 6.67
CA LYS A 169 -4.04 36.68 7.80
C LYS A 169 -4.05 35.21 8.23
N ASN A 170 -4.09 34.30 7.26
CA ASN A 170 -4.14 32.86 7.49
C ASN A 170 -2.88 32.36 8.22
N ALA A 171 -1.70 32.67 7.67
CA ALA A 171 -0.44 32.27 8.27
C ALA A 171 -0.21 32.90 9.66
N LEU A 172 -0.59 34.16 9.85
CA LEU A 172 -0.51 34.82 11.16
C LEU A 172 -1.47 34.19 12.18
N THR A 173 -2.68 33.85 11.76
CA THR A 173 -3.66 33.14 12.59
C THR A 173 -3.15 31.75 12.95
N ALA A 174 -2.46 31.06 12.04
CA ALA A 174 -1.84 29.75 12.31
C ALA A 174 -0.71 29.86 13.35
N LEU A 175 0.13 30.89 13.27
CA LEU A 175 1.17 31.19 14.26
C LEU A 175 0.59 31.51 15.64
N GLU A 176 -0.47 32.32 15.68
CA GLU A 176 -1.16 32.70 16.92
C GLU A 176 -1.86 31.50 17.57
N HIS A 177 -2.57 30.67 16.79
CA HIS A 177 -3.21 29.45 17.29
C HIS A 177 -2.22 28.46 17.90
N GLN A 178 -1.05 28.30 17.25
CA GLN A 178 0.03 27.43 17.72
C GLN A 178 0.91 28.08 18.81
N LYS A 179 0.60 29.33 19.21
CA LYS A 179 1.31 30.10 20.24
C LYS A 179 2.84 30.17 20.05
N ILE A 180 3.30 30.19 18.79
CA ILE A 180 4.75 30.26 18.51
C ILE A 180 5.27 31.65 18.88
N LYS A 181 6.22 31.69 19.83
CA LYS A 181 6.85 32.93 20.26
C LYS A 181 7.87 33.39 19.21
N CYS A 182 7.48 34.41 18.45
CA CYS A 182 8.32 35.06 17.44
C CYS A 182 8.70 36.47 17.92
N ALA A 183 9.73 37.04 17.30
CA ALA A 183 10.08 38.44 17.42
C ALA A 183 8.83 39.29 17.15
N LYS A 184 8.65 40.36 17.93
CA LYS A 184 7.46 41.21 17.82
C LYS A 184 7.83 42.57 17.27
N ASN A 185 6.95 43.11 16.44
CA ASN A 185 7.06 44.49 15.97
C ASN A 185 6.57 45.48 17.06
N GLU A 186 6.67 46.78 16.77
CA GLU A 186 6.23 47.87 17.67
C GLU A 186 4.76 47.79 18.10
N LYS A 187 3.93 47.04 17.36
CA LYS A 187 2.51 46.80 17.64
C LYS A 187 2.26 45.51 18.42
N ASN A 188 3.31 44.87 18.93
CA ASN A 188 3.26 43.59 19.66
C ASN A 188 2.71 42.42 18.82
N GLN A 189 2.84 42.50 17.49
CA GLN A 189 2.47 41.43 16.55
C GLN A 189 3.71 40.68 16.08
N SER A 190 3.57 39.39 15.77
CA SER A 190 4.67 38.59 15.22
C SER A 190 5.26 39.24 13.97
N LEU A 191 6.59 39.38 13.95
CA LEU A 191 7.34 39.98 12.87
C LEU A 191 7.38 39.02 11.67
N TYR A 192 7.07 39.54 10.49
CA TYR A 192 7.02 38.75 9.26
C TYR A 192 7.54 39.51 8.06
N PHE A 193 8.02 38.77 7.06
CA PHE A 193 8.52 39.27 5.78
C PHE A 193 7.87 38.52 4.64
N LEU A 194 7.55 39.22 3.54
CA LEU A 194 6.76 38.67 2.43
C LEU A 194 7.62 38.36 1.22
N PHE A 195 7.41 37.18 0.63
CA PHE A 195 8.10 36.70 -0.55
C PHE A 195 7.09 36.06 -1.49
N ASN A 196 7.24 36.34 -2.78
CA ASN A 196 6.56 35.60 -3.85
C ASN A 196 7.49 34.48 -4.37
N ASN A 197 6.98 33.50 -5.12
CA ASN A 197 7.73 32.33 -5.60
C ASN A 197 7.74 32.22 -7.13
N GLN A 198 7.63 33.35 -7.85
CA GLN A 198 7.48 33.38 -9.30
C GLN A 198 8.65 34.05 -10.04
N GLN A 199 9.76 34.37 -9.36
CA GLN A 199 10.87 35.17 -9.91
C GLN A 199 11.64 34.44 -11.02
N ASN A 200 11.61 33.11 -11.04
CA ASN A 200 12.25 32.28 -12.06
C ASN A 200 11.35 31.97 -13.27
N LYS A 201 10.13 32.50 -13.31
CA LYS A 201 9.23 32.30 -14.46
C LYS A 201 9.73 33.12 -15.64
N GLU A 202 9.64 32.51 -16.83
CA GLU A 202 9.91 33.20 -18.09
C GLU A 202 8.96 34.38 -18.26
N ARG A 203 9.54 35.55 -18.59
CA ARG A 203 8.81 36.78 -18.82
C ARG A 203 8.22 36.76 -20.23
N THR A 204 6.92 36.98 -20.31
CA THR A 204 6.19 37.16 -21.57
C THR A 204 5.31 38.39 -21.46
N ASP A 205 4.95 38.99 -22.60
CA ASP A 205 4.08 40.17 -22.66
C ASP A 205 2.77 39.99 -21.88
N GLU A 206 2.26 38.75 -21.77
CA GLU A 206 1.03 38.42 -21.05
C GLU A 206 1.17 38.38 -19.52
N ASN A 207 2.38 38.12 -19.00
CA ASN A 207 2.62 37.88 -17.58
C ASN A 207 3.55 38.91 -16.91
N GLU A 208 4.20 39.77 -17.70
CA GLU A 208 5.23 40.72 -17.26
C GLU A 208 4.79 41.56 -16.06
N PHE A 209 3.61 42.18 -16.13
CA PHE A 209 3.06 43.00 -15.05
C PHE A 209 2.89 42.21 -13.73
N GLY A 210 2.42 40.96 -13.83
CA GLY A 210 2.24 40.09 -12.67
C GLY A 210 3.58 39.66 -12.06
N LEU A 211 4.57 39.38 -12.91
CA LEU A 211 5.92 39.00 -12.48
C LEU A 211 6.70 40.19 -11.89
N GLU A 212 6.54 41.40 -12.43
CA GLU A 212 7.14 42.62 -11.87
C GLU A 212 6.57 42.91 -10.48
N THR A 213 5.26 42.72 -10.29
CA THR A 213 4.63 42.83 -8.98
C THR A 213 5.19 41.78 -8.00
N ALA A 214 5.30 40.52 -8.43
CA ALA A 214 5.90 39.44 -7.64
C ALA A 214 7.37 39.72 -7.28
N TRP A 215 8.14 40.32 -8.19
CA TRP A 215 9.51 40.76 -7.95
C TRP A 215 9.57 41.82 -6.86
N ARG A 216 8.79 42.90 -6.99
CA ARG A 216 8.75 44.01 -6.03
C ARG A 216 8.34 43.56 -4.62
N VAL A 217 7.43 42.59 -4.50
CA VAL A 217 7.05 41.98 -3.21
C VAL A 217 8.27 41.33 -2.56
N THR A 218 8.98 40.46 -3.30
CA THR A 218 10.16 39.76 -2.80
C THR A 218 11.33 40.69 -2.52
N GLU A 219 11.63 41.65 -3.40
CA GLU A 219 12.71 42.63 -3.21
C GLU A 219 12.48 43.43 -1.93
N ARG A 220 11.25 43.90 -1.71
CA ARG A 220 10.88 44.57 -0.47
C ARG A 220 11.05 43.67 0.75
N GLY A 221 10.58 42.42 0.67
CA GLY A 221 10.70 41.45 1.76
C GLY A 221 12.15 41.13 2.12
N VAL A 222 13.00 40.90 1.13
CA VAL A 222 14.45 40.65 1.32
C VAL A 222 15.12 41.85 1.95
N ARG A 223 14.86 43.07 1.45
CA ARG A 223 15.43 44.29 2.05
C ARG A 223 15.05 44.43 3.52
N GLN A 224 13.76 44.33 3.84
CA GLN A 224 13.29 44.43 5.22
C GLN A 224 13.87 43.34 6.13
N PHE A 225 14.03 42.11 5.62
CA PHE A 225 14.61 41.01 6.38
C PHE A 225 16.12 41.19 6.60
N THR A 226 16.83 41.75 5.62
CA THR A 226 18.28 42.01 5.72
C THR A 226 18.59 43.20 6.63
N ASP A 227 17.74 44.23 6.64
CA ASP A 227 17.78 45.32 7.64
C ASP A 227 17.64 44.74 9.07
N PHE A 228 16.67 43.84 9.28
CA PHE A 228 16.48 43.14 10.56
C PHE A 228 17.73 42.33 10.96
N LEU A 229 18.34 41.62 10.02
CA LEU A 229 19.55 40.82 10.28
C LEU A 229 20.76 41.68 10.65
N GLU A 230 20.87 42.89 10.10
CA GLU A 230 21.93 43.84 10.43
C GLU A 230 21.89 44.20 11.92
N GLU A 231 20.70 44.56 12.40
CA GLU A 231 20.43 44.96 13.79
C GLU A 231 20.35 43.79 14.77
N SER A 232 20.15 42.57 14.29
CA SER A 232 20.00 41.37 15.13
C SER A 232 21.31 40.96 15.83
N GLU A 233 21.25 40.78 17.15
CA GLU A 233 22.32 40.19 17.96
C GLU A 233 22.41 38.68 17.76
N ALA A 234 23.63 38.14 17.80
CA ALA A 234 23.87 36.71 17.60
C ALA A 234 23.52 35.92 18.87
N GLN A 235 22.68 34.89 18.75
CA GLN A 235 22.40 33.97 19.86
C GLN A 235 23.37 32.81 19.85
N LYS A 236 24.01 32.58 21.01
CA LYS A 236 25.00 31.52 21.23
C LYS A 236 24.37 30.34 21.96
N LEU A 237 24.95 29.15 21.78
CA LEU A 237 24.54 27.96 22.53
C LEU A 237 24.75 28.16 24.04
N GLU A 238 23.71 27.93 24.83
CA GLU A 238 23.79 28.00 26.30
C GLU A 238 24.35 26.71 26.91
N THR A 239 24.18 25.57 26.23
CA THR A 239 24.52 24.23 26.76
C THR A 239 25.97 23.82 26.43
N THR A 240 26.69 23.20 27.37
CA THR A 240 28.07 22.71 27.09
C THR A 240 28.07 21.40 26.28
N PHE A 241 29.22 21.05 25.68
CA PHE A 241 29.35 19.80 24.93
C PHE A 241 29.24 18.53 25.78
N GLU A 242 29.64 18.57 27.06
CA GLU A 242 29.58 17.38 27.94
C GLU A 242 28.15 17.08 28.37
N ASP A 243 27.40 18.12 28.72
CA ASP A 243 25.98 18.08 29.02
C ASP A 243 25.15 17.39 27.93
N LEU A 244 25.52 17.65 26.68
CA LEU A 244 24.87 17.14 25.50
C LEU A 244 25.22 15.67 25.21
N ASN A 245 26.46 15.28 25.51
CA ASN A 245 26.88 13.87 25.45
C ASN A 245 26.15 13.04 26.52
N GLU A 246 25.92 13.60 27.71
CA GLU A 246 25.15 12.94 28.77
C GLU A 246 23.67 12.77 28.38
N ARG A 247 23.05 13.75 27.69
CA ARG A 247 21.69 13.58 27.12
C ARG A 247 21.60 12.41 26.13
N ILE A 248 22.58 12.26 25.23
CA ILE A 248 22.63 11.13 24.28
C ILE A 248 22.78 9.79 25.03
N ARG A 249 23.66 9.73 26.02
CA ARG A 249 23.87 8.54 26.87
C ARG A 249 22.58 8.14 27.57
N LEU A 250 21.83 9.11 28.09
CA LEU A 250 20.55 8.88 28.76
C LEU A 250 19.50 8.32 27.80
N THR A 251 19.23 8.99 26.66
CA THR A 251 18.23 8.52 25.69
C THR A 251 18.53 7.09 25.24
N ALA A 252 19.80 6.80 24.96
CA ALA A 252 20.24 5.47 24.59
C ALA A 252 20.06 4.44 25.73
N CYS A 253 20.32 4.83 26.98
CA CYS A 253 20.08 4.02 28.17
C CYS A 253 18.59 3.69 28.34
N ILE A 254 17.71 4.69 28.28
CA ILE A 254 16.27 4.51 28.45
C ILE A 254 15.68 3.63 27.33
N GLN A 255 16.10 3.85 26.09
CA GLN A 255 15.66 3.02 24.97
C GLN A 255 16.10 1.56 25.14
N ASN A 256 17.34 1.33 25.59
CA ASN A 256 17.83 -0.01 25.90
C ASN A 256 17.04 -0.67 27.04
N LEU A 257 16.71 0.10 28.08
CA LEU A 257 15.90 -0.35 29.22
C LEU A 257 14.49 -0.75 28.77
N GLN A 258 13.85 0.04 27.92
CA GLN A 258 12.54 -0.28 27.33
C GLN A 258 12.59 -1.59 26.52
N ASP A 259 13.61 -1.77 25.68
CA ASP A 259 13.81 -3.01 24.91
C ASP A 259 13.98 -4.23 25.83
N ARG A 260 14.73 -4.08 26.93
CA ARG A 260 14.94 -5.14 27.95
C ARG A 260 13.65 -5.46 28.70
N MET A 261 12.89 -4.45 29.12
CA MET A 261 11.60 -4.64 29.77
C MET A 261 10.62 -5.36 28.85
N LYS A 262 10.58 -4.99 27.57
CA LYS A 262 9.76 -5.67 26.56
C LYS A 262 10.14 -7.14 26.41
N PHE A 263 11.44 -7.45 26.39
CA PHE A 263 11.91 -8.85 26.37
C PHE A 263 11.44 -9.62 27.62
N ILE A 264 11.57 -9.02 28.81
CA ILE A 264 11.13 -9.62 30.08
C ILE A 264 9.61 -9.87 30.06
N ASP A 265 8.81 -8.91 29.63
CA ASP A 265 7.35 -9.01 29.61
C ASP A 265 6.85 -10.12 28.66
N VAL A 266 7.51 -10.29 27.51
CA VAL A 266 7.20 -11.40 26.60
C VAL A 266 7.66 -12.74 27.21
N LYS A 267 8.83 -12.79 27.86
CA LYS A 267 9.30 -13.99 28.57
C LYS A 267 8.40 -14.39 29.74
N GLN A 268 7.88 -13.44 30.52
CA GLN A 268 6.92 -13.70 31.59
C GLN A 268 5.61 -14.27 31.03
N ARG A 269 5.12 -13.76 29.89
CA ARG A 269 3.96 -14.34 29.19
C ARG A 269 4.23 -15.77 28.70
N GLU A 270 5.41 -16.05 28.13
CA GLU A 270 5.84 -17.40 27.74
C GLU A 270 5.78 -18.38 28.93
N ILE A 271 6.34 -17.98 30.08
CA ILE A 271 6.33 -18.77 31.31
C ILE A 271 4.90 -18.99 31.82
N LYS A 272 4.06 -17.94 31.85
CA LYS A 272 2.68 -18.03 32.31
C LYS A 272 1.84 -18.97 31.45
N ASN A 273 1.95 -18.85 30.12
CA ASN A 273 1.27 -19.76 29.18
C ASN A 273 1.72 -21.22 29.38
N THR A 274 3.01 -21.44 29.64
CA THR A 274 3.57 -22.76 29.94
C THR A 274 3.01 -23.31 31.26
N GLN A 275 2.94 -22.49 32.30
CA GLN A 275 2.35 -22.87 33.59
C GLN A 275 0.85 -23.21 33.46
N GLU A 276 0.08 -22.44 32.66
CA GLU A 276 -1.34 -22.70 32.41
C GLU A 276 -1.55 -24.00 31.62
N ALA A 277 -0.76 -24.25 30.57
CA ALA A 277 -0.77 -25.51 29.84
C ALA A 277 -0.44 -26.70 30.77
N LEU A 278 0.54 -26.52 31.66
CA LEU A 278 0.91 -27.49 32.69
C LEU A 278 -0.07 -27.58 33.85
N LYS A 279 -1.16 -26.81 33.91
CA LYS A 279 -2.22 -26.89 34.95
C LYS A 279 -3.52 -27.52 34.46
N LYS A 280 -3.72 -27.67 33.13
CA LYS A 280 -4.95 -28.28 32.58
C LYS A 280 -5.10 -29.76 33.02
N PRO A 281 -6.30 -30.21 33.47
CA PRO A 281 -6.50 -31.59 33.97
C PRO A 281 -6.83 -32.65 32.90
N GLU A 282 -6.97 -32.29 31.63
CA GLU A 282 -7.51 -33.21 30.62
C GLU A 282 -6.42 -33.83 29.74
N GLU A 283 -6.02 -35.04 30.14
CA GLU A 283 -5.82 -36.25 29.32
C GLU A 283 -4.94 -37.24 30.10
N ARG A 284 -5.58 -37.99 31.01
CA ARG A 284 -4.95 -39.10 31.75
C ARG A 284 -4.68 -40.34 30.88
N LYS A 285 -4.67 -40.24 29.55
CA LYS A 285 -4.37 -41.36 28.65
C LYS A 285 -3.52 -40.86 27.49
N MET A 286 -2.27 -41.32 27.45
CA MET A 286 -1.19 -41.05 26.47
C MET A 286 -0.11 -40.06 26.95
N ILE A 287 0.55 -40.41 28.06
CA ILE A 287 1.91 -39.90 28.32
C ILE A 287 2.87 -40.82 27.56
N GLU A 288 3.06 -40.56 26.28
CA GLU A 288 4.31 -40.93 25.60
C GLU A 288 4.76 -39.91 24.54
N ASP A 289 3.92 -38.96 24.11
CA ASP A 289 4.32 -37.98 23.07
C ASP A 289 3.75 -36.55 23.25
N PHE A 290 3.46 -36.11 24.49
CA PHE A 290 3.05 -34.72 24.72
C PHE A 290 4.25 -33.76 24.60
N THR A 291 4.47 -33.21 23.40
CA THR A 291 5.37 -32.07 23.15
C THR A 291 4.52 -30.82 22.91
N PRO A 292 4.29 -29.97 23.93
CA PRO A 292 3.58 -28.72 23.71
C PRO A 292 4.39 -27.84 22.75
N ARG A 293 3.75 -27.34 21.69
CA ARG A 293 4.34 -26.29 20.84
C ARG A 293 4.32 -24.99 21.64
N VAL A 294 5.43 -24.65 22.27
CA VAL A 294 5.59 -23.39 23.01
C VAL A 294 6.45 -22.46 22.16
N ALA A 295 5.96 -21.24 21.93
CA ALA A 295 6.69 -20.21 21.22
C ALA A 295 7.88 -19.75 22.07
N GLU A 296 9.10 -19.83 21.52
CA GLU A 296 10.32 -19.42 22.21
C GLU A 296 10.61 -17.94 21.93
N VAL A 297 10.78 -17.13 22.97
CA VAL A 297 11.28 -15.76 22.86
C VAL A 297 12.79 -15.76 22.61
N PHE A 298 13.23 -15.07 21.57
CA PHE A 298 14.64 -14.87 21.24
C PHE A 298 14.90 -13.46 20.69
N LYS A 299 16.17 -13.03 20.69
CA LYS A 299 16.58 -11.77 20.06
C LYS A 299 16.94 -12.04 18.60
N HIS A 300 16.28 -11.33 17.69
CA HIS A 300 16.49 -11.42 16.25
C HIS A 300 17.16 -10.16 15.72
N LYS A 301 18.03 -10.30 14.72
CA LYS A 301 18.63 -9.16 14.01
C LYS A 301 17.69 -8.69 12.92
N GLU A 302 17.04 -7.56 13.12
CA GLU A 302 16.14 -6.96 12.15
C GLU A 302 16.85 -5.85 11.37
N PRO A 303 16.78 -5.83 10.03
CA PRO A 303 17.35 -4.76 9.23
C PRO A 303 16.65 -3.42 9.52
N ILE A 304 17.45 -2.37 9.72
CA ILE A 304 16.99 -1.00 9.86
C ILE A 304 16.60 -0.53 8.45
N ARG A 305 15.30 -0.35 8.19
CA ARG A 305 14.82 0.23 6.92
C ARG A 305 14.88 1.75 6.99
N GLY A 306 15.83 2.31 6.24
CA GLY A 306 15.97 3.72 5.89
C GLY A 306 16.63 3.86 4.52
N GLY A 307 16.28 4.93 3.81
CA GLY A 307 16.40 5.08 2.35
C GLY A 307 17.80 5.02 1.74
N MET A 308 17.83 5.28 0.43
CA MET A 308 18.91 5.13 -0.56
C MET A 308 20.33 5.63 -0.20
N CYS A 309 20.58 6.22 0.96
CA CYS A 309 21.83 6.91 1.35
C CYS A 309 22.64 6.28 2.50
N GLY A 310 22.47 5.00 2.79
CA GLY A 310 23.55 4.16 3.34
C GLY A 310 24.17 4.46 4.73
N LEU A 311 23.68 5.44 5.50
CA LEU A 311 24.31 5.92 6.76
C LEU A 311 23.54 5.58 8.07
N GLU A 312 22.33 5.02 8.00
CA GLU A 312 21.59 4.57 9.20
C GLU A 312 22.19 3.29 9.77
N ALA A 313 22.67 3.34 11.02
CA ALA A 313 23.20 2.18 11.73
C ALA A 313 22.95 2.27 13.24
N ALA A 314 22.73 1.12 13.88
CA ALA A 314 22.70 1.00 15.32
C ALA A 314 24.08 0.58 15.83
N VAL A 315 24.48 1.12 17.00
CA VAL A 315 25.59 0.53 17.76
C VAL A 315 25.00 -0.55 18.65
N CYS A 316 25.37 -1.80 18.38
CA CYS A 316 24.84 -2.98 19.06
C CYS A 316 25.96 -3.73 19.78
N CYS A 317 25.75 -4.12 21.03
CA CYS A 317 26.64 -5.02 21.74
C CYS A 317 26.36 -6.46 21.29
N THR A 318 27.35 -7.15 20.74
CA THR A 318 27.22 -8.55 20.32
C THR A 318 27.32 -9.54 21.47
N VAL A 319 27.88 -9.14 22.61
CA VAL A 319 27.98 -9.97 23.82
C VAL A 319 26.71 -9.94 24.67
N CYS A 320 26.05 -8.79 24.76
CA CYS A 320 24.77 -8.62 25.46
C CYS A 320 23.55 -8.81 24.55
N GLU A 321 23.77 -8.84 23.23
CA GLU A 321 22.73 -8.80 22.20
C GLU A 321 21.78 -7.59 22.41
N GLU A 322 22.35 -6.40 22.61
CA GLU A 322 21.61 -5.21 23.03
C GLU A 322 21.83 -4.05 22.05
N ASN A 323 20.81 -3.21 21.87
CA ASN A 323 20.91 -1.95 21.14
C ASN A 323 21.46 -0.90 22.10
N CYS A 324 22.69 -0.44 21.87
CA CYS A 324 23.39 0.47 22.78
C CYS A 324 23.27 1.93 22.36
N HIS A 325 23.04 2.21 21.08
CA HIS A 325 22.73 3.56 20.59
C HIS A 325 21.91 3.46 19.30
N TYR A 326 20.61 3.72 19.39
CA TYR A 326 19.66 3.76 18.28
C TYR A 326 18.34 4.42 18.72
N PRO A 327 17.70 5.27 17.89
CA PRO A 327 18.21 5.82 16.62
C PRO A 327 19.34 6.86 16.85
N GLY A 328 19.95 7.39 15.78
CA GLY A 328 20.77 8.61 15.90
C GLY A 328 22.30 8.46 16.02
N CYS A 329 22.87 7.26 15.87
CA CYS A 329 24.34 7.14 15.78
C CYS A 329 24.86 7.53 14.39
N THR A 330 25.02 8.82 14.13
CA THR A 330 25.33 9.43 12.82
C THR A 330 26.83 9.58 12.56
N LEU A 331 27.61 10.06 13.54
CA LEU A 331 28.93 10.65 13.31
C LEU A 331 30.13 9.67 13.27
N SER A 332 30.02 8.45 13.79
CA SER A 332 31.20 7.61 14.08
C SER A 332 31.21 6.26 13.36
N TRP A 333 32.07 6.05 12.37
CA TRP A 333 32.18 4.79 11.60
C TRP A 333 32.63 3.59 12.45
N LYS A 334 33.21 3.86 13.62
CA LYS A 334 33.61 2.84 14.59
C LYS A 334 32.87 3.01 15.92
N PRO A 335 32.49 1.90 16.59
CA PRO A 335 31.82 1.94 17.91
C PRO A 335 32.61 2.67 18.99
N GLU A 336 33.95 2.68 18.93
CA GLU A 336 34.84 3.37 19.87
C GLU A 336 34.61 4.89 19.95
N ASN A 337 34.15 5.49 18.84
CA ASN A 337 33.87 6.91 18.76
C ASN A 337 32.39 7.24 19.04
N CYS A 338 31.59 6.26 19.46
CA CYS A 338 30.20 6.49 19.83
C CYS A 338 30.12 7.15 21.21
N LYS A 339 29.25 8.15 21.39
CA LYS A 339 29.12 8.92 22.64
C LYS A 339 28.74 8.08 23.86
N VAL A 340 28.14 6.90 23.65
CA VAL A 340 27.83 5.91 24.69
C VAL A 340 29.06 5.15 25.21
N MET A 341 30.24 5.35 24.58
CA MET A 341 31.51 4.86 25.10
C MET A 341 32.12 5.95 26.00
N LYS A 342 32.40 5.60 27.26
CA LYS A 342 33.10 6.46 28.23
C LYS A 342 34.19 5.63 28.90
N ASP A 343 35.40 6.17 29.00
CA ASP A 343 36.55 5.52 29.65
C ASP A 343 36.79 4.08 29.17
N GLY A 344 36.65 3.85 27.86
CA GLY A 344 36.86 2.54 27.23
C GLY A 344 35.76 1.49 27.49
N HIS A 345 34.60 1.88 28.02
CA HIS A 345 33.47 0.99 28.31
C HIS A 345 32.15 1.57 27.81
N CYS A 346 31.22 0.71 27.42
CA CYS A 346 29.86 1.12 27.06
C CYS A 346 29.06 1.46 28.33
N THR A 347 28.43 2.63 28.34
CA THR A 347 27.60 3.09 29.47
C THR A 347 26.17 2.54 29.43
N VAL A 348 25.76 1.89 28.33
CA VAL A 348 24.38 1.48 28.06
C VAL A 348 24.16 -0.03 28.21
N CYS A 349 25.05 -0.87 27.70
CA CYS A 349 24.83 -2.33 27.74
C CYS A 349 24.99 -2.92 29.15
N THR A 350 24.27 -4.00 29.42
CA THR A 350 24.19 -4.65 30.74
C THR A 350 25.54 -4.95 31.38
N LYS A 351 26.52 -5.41 30.59
CA LYS A 351 27.84 -5.83 31.09
C LYS A 351 28.89 -4.72 31.04
N LYS A 352 28.51 -3.50 30.64
CA LYS A 352 29.45 -2.39 30.38
C LYS A 352 30.63 -2.83 29.49
N CYS A 353 30.31 -3.60 28.45
CA CYS A 353 31.30 -4.21 27.55
C CYS A 353 32.22 -3.15 26.90
N PRO A 354 33.48 -3.52 26.57
CA PRO A 354 34.39 -2.65 25.83
C PRO A 354 33.90 -2.38 24.40
N PRO A 355 34.40 -1.33 23.72
CA PRO A 355 34.06 -1.01 22.33
C PRO A 355 34.24 -2.15 21.33
N LEU A 356 35.19 -3.06 21.58
CA LEU A 356 35.45 -4.23 20.72
C LEU A 356 34.29 -5.22 20.64
N ASP A 357 33.45 -5.27 21.68
CA ASP A 357 32.26 -6.12 21.73
C ASP A 357 31.04 -5.48 21.04
N HIS A 358 31.24 -4.32 20.43
CA HIS A 358 30.19 -3.57 19.76
C HIS A 358 30.42 -3.53 18.26
N VAL A 359 29.32 -3.49 17.51
CA VAL A 359 29.32 -3.34 16.06
C VAL A 359 28.39 -2.20 15.68
N ARG A 360 28.76 -1.44 14.65
CA ARG A 360 27.88 -0.45 14.03
C ARG A 360 27.35 -1.04 12.74
N GLU A 361 26.06 -1.36 12.71
CA GLU A 361 25.48 -2.13 11.63
C GLU A 361 24.10 -1.62 11.22
N LYS A 362 23.67 -1.96 9.99
CA LYS A 362 22.34 -1.59 9.44
C LYS A 362 21.22 -2.50 9.95
N TRP A 363 21.38 -3.09 11.11
CA TRP A 363 20.41 -3.95 11.78
C TRP A 363 20.43 -3.67 13.27
N ARG A 364 19.32 -3.98 13.94
CA ARG A 364 19.18 -3.87 15.40
C ARG A 364 18.66 -5.19 15.97
N TYR A 365 18.87 -5.42 17.26
CA TYR A 365 18.24 -6.52 17.97
C TYR A 365 16.77 -6.18 18.25
N VAL A 366 15.86 -7.11 17.96
CA VAL A 366 14.44 -7.02 18.33
C VAL A 366 13.99 -8.33 18.93
N THR A 367 13.07 -8.25 19.88
CA THR A 367 12.45 -9.43 20.49
C THR A 367 11.48 -10.07 19.50
N ARG A 368 11.67 -11.35 19.18
CA ARG A 368 10.80 -12.15 18.29
C ARG A 368 10.43 -13.48 18.95
N LEU A 369 9.33 -14.05 18.50
CA LEU A 369 8.88 -15.40 18.85
C LEU A 369 9.19 -16.35 17.68
N ARG A 370 9.61 -17.58 17.97
CA ARG A 370 9.70 -18.64 16.96
C ARG A 370 9.06 -19.93 17.45
N ASP A 371 8.50 -20.68 16.50
CA ASP A 371 8.08 -22.07 16.71
C ASP A 371 9.31 -22.97 16.79
N ALA A 372 9.83 -23.15 18.00
CA ALA A 372 10.87 -24.12 18.23
C ALA A 372 10.23 -25.50 18.50
N LYS A 373 10.37 -26.46 17.57
CA LYS A 373 10.34 -27.90 17.92
C LYS A 373 11.60 -28.23 18.72
N LYS A 374 11.74 -27.67 19.92
CA LYS A 374 12.95 -27.87 20.72
C LYS A 374 12.82 -29.15 21.53
N LYS A 375 13.47 -30.19 21.00
CA LYS A 375 13.98 -31.36 21.72
C LYS A 375 15.03 -31.00 22.81
N LYS A 376 15.33 -29.72 23.03
CA LYS A 376 16.55 -29.23 23.70
C LYS A 376 16.35 -28.36 24.95
N VAL A 377 15.11 -28.21 25.46
CA VAL A 377 14.87 -27.60 26.81
C VAL A 377 14.39 -28.65 27.83
N PHE A 378 14.23 -29.90 27.43
CA PHE A 378 14.03 -31.01 28.37
C PHE A 378 15.02 -32.15 28.12
N GLU A 379 16.32 -31.88 28.26
CA GLU A 379 17.21 -32.88 28.86
C GLU A 379 16.98 -32.86 30.38
N PHE A 380 15.76 -33.14 30.82
CA PHE A 380 15.49 -33.43 32.22
C PHE A 380 15.30 -34.94 32.29
N ASN A 381 16.09 -35.57 33.16
CA ASN A 381 16.02 -36.99 33.47
C ASN A 381 14.56 -37.44 33.53
N LYS A 382 14.24 -38.62 33.01
CA LYS A 382 12.90 -39.24 32.98
C LYS A 382 12.23 -39.43 34.36
N THR A 383 12.73 -38.78 35.41
CA THR A 383 12.38 -38.93 36.81
C THR A 383 12.01 -37.61 37.52
N GLU A 384 11.98 -36.45 36.85
CA GLU A 384 11.59 -35.19 37.54
C GLU A 384 10.05 -35.00 37.66
N PRO A 385 9.50 -34.78 38.87
CA PRO A 385 8.06 -34.55 39.07
C PRO A 385 7.55 -33.24 38.46
N ARG A 386 6.30 -33.20 37.97
CA ARG A 386 5.58 -31.98 37.48
C ARG A 386 5.69 -30.77 38.43
N VAL A 387 5.78 -31.04 39.73
CA VAL A 387 5.97 -30.03 40.79
C VAL A 387 7.35 -29.35 40.70
N SER A 388 8.41 -30.10 40.35
CA SER A 388 9.77 -29.56 40.12
C SER A 388 9.80 -28.56 38.97
N ILE A 389 9.10 -28.87 37.88
CA ILE A 389 9.04 -28.03 36.67
C ILE A 389 8.32 -26.71 36.97
N LEU A 390 7.17 -26.76 37.67
CA LEU A 390 6.45 -25.56 38.09
C LEU A 390 7.29 -24.69 39.02
N ASN A 391 8.01 -25.30 39.97
CA ASN A 391 8.92 -24.58 40.88
C ASN A 391 10.10 -23.92 40.13
N ASN A 392 10.64 -24.56 39.09
CA ASN A 392 11.71 -23.98 38.29
C ASN A 392 11.22 -22.80 37.44
N LEU A 393 10.04 -22.92 36.83
CA LEU A 393 9.39 -21.82 36.10
C LEU A 393 9.05 -20.64 37.04
N GLU A 394 8.61 -20.93 38.26
CA GLU A 394 8.35 -19.91 39.27
C GLU A 394 9.64 -19.21 39.73
N LYS A 395 10.74 -19.95 39.91
CA LYS A 395 12.07 -19.35 40.18
C LYS A 395 12.52 -18.44 39.04
N GLU A 396 12.33 -18.86 37.79
CA GLU A 396 12.66 -18.05 36.61
C GLU A 396 11.80 -16.79 36.53
N MET A 397 10.50 -16.90 36.80
CA MET A 397 9.57 -15.76 36.86
C MET A 397 9.95 -14.77 37.96
N ASN A 398 10.33 -15.25 39.14
CA ASN A 398 10.83 -14.42 40.24
C ASN A 398 12.14 -13.72 39.87
N LYS A 399 13.09 -14.43 39.23
CA LYS A 399 14.35 -13.85 38.74
C LYS A 399 14.10 -12.72 37.74
N LEU A 400 13.25 -12.94 36.74
CA LEU A 400 12.88 -11.93 35.75
C LEU A 400 12.21 -10.71 36.39
N THR A 401 11.41 -10.94 37.43
CA THR A 401 10.78 -9.86 38.20
C THR A 401 11.83 -9.02 38.95
N THR A 402 12.80 -9.67 39.60
CA THR A 402 13.92 -8.97 40.26
C THR A 402 14.76 -8.17 39.26
N GLU A 403 15.08 -8.75 38.09
CA GLU A 403 15.82 -8.07 37.03
C GLU A 403 15.07 -6.82 36.52
N LYS A 404 13.75 -6.94 36.29
CA LYS A 404 12.89 -5.79 35.92
C LYS A 404 12.92 -4.68 36.97
N LEU A 405 12.91 -5.04 38.26
CA LEU A 405 12.96 -4.06 39.36
C LEU A 405 14.31 -3.35 39.47
N GLN A 406 15.42 -4.05 39.19
CA GLN A 406 16.76 -3.46 39.15
C GLN A 406 16.88 -2.46 37.99
N LEU A 407 16.31 -2.80 36.83
CA LEU A 407 16.33 -1.92 35.67
C LEU A 407 15.62 -0.59 35.88
N LEU A 408 14.47 -0.63 36.56
CA LEU A 408 13.75 0.58 36.93
C LEU A 408 14.55 1.45 37.89
N ASP A 409 15.29 0.84 38.82
CA ASP A 409 16.13 1.58 39.76
C ASP A 409 17.36 2.22 39.08
N GLU A 410 17.98 1.53 38.12
CA GLU A 410 19.04 2.10 37.29
C GLU A 410 18.54 3.33 36.53
N ALA A 411 17.37 3.23 35.87
CA ALA A 411 16.74 4.33 35.14
C ALA A 411 16.54 5.56 36.03
N TYR A 412 16.01 5.35 37.24
CA TYR A 412 15.80 6.41 38.23
C TYR A 412 17.09 7.13 38.63
N GLN A 413 18.16 6.38 38.90
CA GLN A 413 19.45 6.98 39.27
C GLN A 413 20.06 7.80 38.13
N HIS A 414 19.73 7.50 36.88
CA HIS A 414 20.17 8.29 35.74
C HIS A 414 19.38 9.60 35.60
N VAL A 415 18.06 9.55 35.77
CA VAL A 415 17.21 10.75 35.74
C VAL A 415 17.56 11.73 36.86
N VAL A 416 17.74 11.24 38.09
CA VAL A 416 18.09 12.09 39.24
C VAL A 416 19.46 12.76 39.09
N ARG A 417 20.42 12.11 38.43
CA ARG A 417 21.75 12.70 38.18
C ARG A 417 21.70 13.86 37.18
N LEU A 418 20.71 13.91 36.30
CA LEU A 418 20.56 14.96 35.30
C LEU A 418 19.85 16.19 35.85
N ASP A 419 18.85 15.99 36.70
CA ASP A 419 18.26 17.06 37.51
C ASP A 419 19.33 17.81 38.31
N GLN A 420 20.30 17.09 38.88
CA GLN A 420 21.45 17.67 39.59
C GLN A 420 22.45 18.43 38.70
N MET A 421 22.35 18.34 37.37
CA MET A 421 23.24 19.01 36.41
C MET A 421 22.63 20.30 35.82
N ASP A 422 21.47 20.76 36.31
CA ASP A 422 20.74 21.95 35.80
C ASP A 422 20.51 21.92 34.27
N LEU A 423 20.46 20.72 33.70
CA LEU A 423 20.26 20.51 32.28
C LEU A 423 18.79 20.68 31.91
N ASN A 424 18.30 21.93 31.93
CA ASN A 424 16.95 22.38 31.61
C ASN A 424 16.03 21.24 31.10
N VAL A 425 15.26 20.66 32.03
CA VAL A 425 14.41 19.46 31.83
C VAL A 425 13.29 19.74 30.82
N ASN A 426 13.16 21.00 30.37
CA ASN A 426 12.22 21.55 29.38
C ASN A 426 12.36 20.99 27.95
N SER A 427 12.98 19.81 27.74
CA SER A 427 12.89 19.12 26.46
C SER A 427 11.81 18.04 26.50
N VAL A 428 10.90 18.08 25.52
CA VAL A 428 9.82 17.10 25.32
C VAL A 428 10.32 15.65 25.37
N ASN A 429 11.55 15.39 24.92
CA ASN A 429 12.15 14.05 24.90
C ASN A 429 12.50 13.55 26.31
N THR A 430 12.92 14.44 27.22
CA THR A 430 13.24 14.08 28.61
C THR A 430 11.95 13.82 29.41
N SER A 431 10.88 14.58 29.12
CA SER A 431 9.58 14.39 29.78
C SER A 431 8.85 13.11 29.39
N VAL A 432 8.85 12.71 28.10
CA VAL A 432 8.22 11.45 27.66
C VAL A 432 8.86 10.23 28.35
N HIS A 433 10.16 10.29 28.59
CA HIS A 433 10.86 9.25 29.32
C HIS A 433 10.63 9.29 30.84
N LEU A 434 10.43 10.50 31.40
CA LEU A 434 10.08 10.70 32.81
C LEU A 434 8.69 10.11 33.12
N ASP A 435 7.70 10.35 32.27
CA ASP A 435 6.34 9.82 32.40
C ASP A 435 6.32 8.28 32.39
N PHE A 436 7.06 7.68 31.46
CA PHE A 436 7.22 6.22 31.41
C PHE A 436 7.78 5.69 32.72
N LEU A 437 8.81 6.33 33.28
CA LEU A 437 9.44 5.91 34.51
C LEU A 437 8.51 6.12 35.72
N ILE A 438 7.79 7.23 35.80
CA ILE A 438 6.79 7.51 36.84
C ILE A 438 5.69 6.46 36.82
N LYS A 439 5.12 6.15 35.65
CA LYS A 439 4.11 5.09 35.46
C LYS A 439 4.61 3.74 35.97
N LYS A 440 5.84 3.35 35.63
CA LYS A 440 6.44 2.08 36.07
C LYS A 440 6.85 2.06 37.54
N MET A 441 7.23 3.20 38.12
CA MET A 441 7.48 3.32 39.55
C MET A 441 6.17 3.27 40.36
N LYS A 442 5.06 3.82 39.83
CA LYS A 442 3.71 3.68 40.39
C LYS A 442 3.27 2.21 40.43
N GLU A 443 3.52 1.44 39.37
CA GLU A 443 3.29 -0.02 39.35
C GLU A 443 4.12 -0.78 40.42
N LYS A 444 5.32 -0.27 40.76
CA LYS A 444 6.22 -0.85 41.78
C LYS A 444 5.82 -0.49 43.23
N GLY A 445 5.16 0.65 43.45
CA GLY A 445 4.73 1.12 44.77
C GLY A 445 5.78 1.90 45.59
N GLU A 446 6.84 2.41 44.96
CA GLU A 446 7.96 3.12 45.61
C GLU A 446 7.66 4.63 45.78
N ARG A 447 6.89 4.97 46.80
CA ARG A 447 6.37 6.34 47.03
C ARG A 447 7.43 7.44 47.06
N GLU A 448 8.58 7.21 47.69
CA GLU A 448 9.65 8.21 47.80
C GLU A 448 10.32 8.53 46.46
N LYS A 449 10.51 7.51 45.61
CA LYS A 449 11.09 7.70 44.26
C LYS A 449 10.11 8.37 43.33
N ILE A 450 8.81 8.04 43.45
CA ILE A 450 7.73 8.68 42.68
C ILE A 450 7.69 10.17 43.01
N GLN A 451 7.68 10.53 44.30
CA GLN A 451 7.63 11.93 44.72
C GLN A 451 8.82 12.72 44.15
N LYS A 452 10.04 12.16 44.18
CA LYS A 452 11.20 12.82 43.60
C LYS A 452 11.10 12.98 42.07
N LEU A 453 10.58 11.99 41.36
CA LEU A 453 10.36 12.10 39.91
C LEU A 453 9.26 13.12 39.57
N GLU A 454 8.19 13.19 40.37
CA GLU A 454 7.11 14.18 40.23
C GLU A 454 7.60 15.59 40.59
N GLU A 455 8.56 15.73 41.52
CA GLU A 455 9.24 17.00 41.80
C GLU A 455 10.10 17.46 40.61
N ILE A 456 10.83 16.54 39.96
CA ILE A 456 11.58 16.83 38.72
C ILE A 456 10.61 17.20 37.58
N GLU A 457 9.48 16.49 37.47
CA GLU A 457 8.41 16.79 36.50
C GLU A 457 7.79 18.17 36.74
N SER A 458 7.65 18.60 38.00
CA SER A 458 7.07 19.90 38.36
C SER A 458 7.96 21.10 37.98
N GLN A 459 9.24 20.86 37.66
CA GLN A 459 10.15 21.89 37.14
C GLN A 459 9.94 22.16 35.65
N VAL A 460 9.21 21.29 34.93
CA VAL A 460 8.83 21.50 33.53
C VAL A 460 7.78 22.61 33.46
N ASP A 461 8.00 23.59 32.58
CA ASP A 461 7.10 24.74 32.46
C ASP A 461 5.66 24.33 32.07
N GLU A 462 4.70 25.14 32.49
CA GLU A 462 3.27 24.87 32.33
C GLU A 462 2.82 24.81 30.85
N GLU A 463 3.56 25.43 29.93
CA GLU A 463 3.29 25.40 28.48
C GLU A 463 3.77 24.07 27.87
N THR A 464 4.97 23.59 28.22
CA THR A 464 5.49 22.26 27.84
C THR A 464 4.60 21.15 28.42
N ARG A 465 4.13 21.31 29.66
CA ARG A 465 3.16 20.40 30.29
C ARG A 465 1.81 20.40 29.57
N ALA A 466 1.34 21.53 29.04
CA ALA A 466 0.11 21.59 28.24
C ALA A 466 0.27 20.93 26.85
N ALA A 467 1.43 21.10 26.20
CA ALA A 467 1.78 20.39 24.96
C ALA A 467 1.89 18.86 25.18
N LEU A 468 2.42 18.45 26.32
CA LEU A 468 2.46 17.05 26.77
C LEU A 468 1.08 16.52 27.17
N GLN A 469 0.24 17.30 27.84
CA GLN A 469 -1.13 16.90 28.19
C GLN A 469 -1.99 16.73 26.93
N HIS A 470 -1.79 17.58 25.91
CA HIS A 470 -2.37 17.37 24.58
C HIS A 470 -1.88 16.04 23.98
N ARG A 471 -0.60 15.68 24.17
CA ARG A 471 0.02 14.43 23.68
C ARG A 471 -0.39 13.16 24.46
N ILE A 472 -0.60 13.28 25.78
CA ILE A 472 -1.06 12.20 26.67
C ILE A 472 -2.56 11.95 26.44
N ASN A 473 -3.35 13.01 26.22
CA ASN A 473 -4.76 12.89 25.86
C ASN A 473 -4.98 12.26 24.47
N LEU A 474 -3.95 12.25 23.61
CA LEU A 474 -3.97 11.57 22.30
C LEU A 474 -3.69 10.06 22.34
N ILE A 475 -3.29 9.51 23.50
CA ILE A 475 -2.91 8.10 23.64
C ILE A 475 -3.70 7.47 24.78
N SER A 476 -4.91 7.01 24.46
CA SER A 476 -5.67 6.17 25.37
C SER A 476 -5.00 4.79 25.56
N PRO A 477 -5.07 4.18 26.76
CA PRO A 477 -4.36 2.94 27.13
C PRO A 477 -4.58 1.66 26.30
N PRO A 478 -5.62 1.47 25.44
CA PRO A 478 -5.69 0.24 24.65
C PRO A 478 -4.78 0.23 23.42
N TYR A 479 -4.29 1.40 22.96
CA TYR A 479 -3.66 1.54 21.64
C TYR A 479 -2.20 2.00 21.67
N GLU A 480 -1.59 2.15 22.84
CA GLU A 480 -0.21 2.67 23.05
C GLU A 480 0.85 1.94 22.18
N ASP A 481 0.75 0.60 22.07
CA ASP A 481 1.65 -0.22 21.22
C ASP A 481 1.41 -0.03 19.70
N ILE A 482 0.20 0.35 19.29
CA ILE A 482 -0.18 0.49 17.88
C ILE A 482 0.03 1.93 17.41
N SER A 483 -0.28 2.91 18.27
CA SER A 483 -0.01 4.33 18.08
C SER A 483 1.49 4.62 18.00
N SER A 484 2.33 3.90 18.77
CA SER A 484 3.79 4.04 18.71
C SER A 484 4.43 3.47 17.43
N ASP A 485 3.81 2.44 16.83
CA ASP A 485 4.24 1.86 15.55
C ASP A 485 3.55 2.49 14.31
N SER A 486 2.59 3.40 14.49
CA SER A 486 1.85 4.12 13.44
C SER A 486 2.28 5.60 13.31
N PHE A 487 1.80 6.30 12.29
CA PHE A 487 2.11 7.72 12.07
C PHE A 487 0.89 8.60 12.33
N LEU A 488 0.98 9.62 13.19
CA LEU A 488 -0.06 10.64 13.29
C LEU A 488 -0.14 11.44 11.98
N ILE A 489 -1.31 11.44 11.34
CA ILE A 489 -1.68 12.24 10.17
C ILE A 489 -2.34 13.54 10.63
N TYR A 490 -3.24 13.46 11.61
CA TYR A 490 -4.06 14.56 12.08
C TYR A 490 -4.21 14.48 13.61
N SER A 491 -4.01 15.58 14.34
CA SER A 491 -3.99 15.59 15.81
C SER A 491 -5.29 16.06 16.47
N GLY A 492 -6.24 16.63 15.72
CA GLY A 492 -7.53 17.02 16.30
C GLY A 492 -8.45 15.80 16.52
N PRO A 493 -9.53 15.91 17.29
CA PRO A 493 -10.39 14.77 17.61
C PRO A 493 -11.24 14.35 16.40
N PRO A 494 -11.24 13.06 15.97
CA PRO A 494 -10.34 12.02 16.42
C PRO A 494 -8.97 12.13 15.75
N ALA A 495 -7.92 11.89 16.53
CA ALA A 495 -6.56 11.87 16.05
C ALA A 495 -6.36 10.72 15.06
N VAL A 496 -5.96 11.03 13.83
CA VAL A 496 -5.88 10.05 12.74
C VAL A 496 -4.46 9.50 12.64
N TYR A 497 -4.31 8.18 12.74
CA TYR A 497 -3.03 7.46 12.69
C TYR A 497 -2.95 6.52 11.48
N GLN A 498 -1.92 6.65 10.65
CA GLN A 498 -1.59 5.71 9.58
C GLN A 498 -0.89 4.45 10.14
N LEU A 499 -1.56 3.31 10.08
CA LEU A 499 -1.05 1.99 10.46
C LEU A 499 0.08 1.52 9.54
N ARG A 500 1.01 0.74 10.10
CA ARG A 500 2.13 0.11 9.37
C ARG A 500 1.99 -1.40 9.29
N PRO A 501 1.19 -1.94 8.35
CA PRO A 501 1.11 -3.38 8.17
C PRO A 501 2.40 -3.94 7.55
N LYS A 502 2.69 -5.21 7.86
CA LYS A 502 3.75 -5.96 7.19
C LYS A 502 3.33 -6.24 5.74
N LYS A 503 3.96 -5.55 4.80
CA LYS A 503 3.78 -5.78 3.36
C LYS A 503 4.57 -7.00 2.90
N GLN A 504 3.88 -8.02 2.38
CA GLN A 504 4.46 -9.21 1.77
C GLN A 504 3.89 -9.43 0.37
N LYS A 505 4.74 -9.77 -0.60
CA LYS A 505 4.28 -10.28 -1.90
C LYS A 505 4.14 -11.79 -1.81
N PHE A 506 3.02 -12.35 -2.27
CA PHE A 506 2.82 -13.79 -2.38
C PHE A 506 2.20 -14.10 -3.75
N GLY A 507 2.91 -14.91 -4.55
CA GLY A 507 2.61 -15.03 -5.97
C GLY A 507 2.60 -13.65 -6.63
N THR A 508 1.46 -13.28 -7.18
CA THR A 508 1.24 -12.04 -7.93
C THR A 508 0.57 -10.96 -7.07
N LEU A 509 0.15 -11.29 -5.85
CA LEU A 509 -0.69 -10.46 -4.99
C LEU A 509 0.10 -9.79 -3.88
N THR A 510 -0.47 -8.70 -3.34
CA THR A 510 0.06 -8.02 -2.16
C THR A 510 -0.76 -8.38 -0.94
N ARG A 511 -0.06 -8.72 0.15
CA ARG A 511 -0.62 -8.97 1.47
C ARG A 511 -0.13 -7.91 2.44
N MET A 512 -1.04 -7.37 3.23
CA MET A 512 -0.81 -6.38 4.27
C MET A 512 -1.28 -6.96 5.59
N THR A 513 -0.35 -7.38 6.45
CA THR A 513 -0.69 -8.04 7.72
C THR A 513 -0.50 -7.09 8.90
N LEU A 514 -1.55 -6.89 9.69
CA LEU A 514 -1.55 -6.18 10.97
C LEU A 514 -1.66 -7.21 12.11
N GLY A 515 -0.75 -7.15 13.08
CA GLY A 515 -0.68 -8.09 14.20
C GLY A 515 -0.11 -9.47 13.83
N GLU A 516 -0.26 -10.43 14.74
CA GLU A 516 0.27 -11.80 14.59
C GLU A 516 -0.87 -12.83 14.62
N LYS A 517 -0.86 -13.76 13.66
CA LYS A 517 -1.92 -14.76 13.47
C LYS A 517 -1.92 -15.80 14.60
N ASP A 518 -3.02 -15.88 15.34
CA ASP A 518 -3.30 -17.02 16.22
C ASP A 518 -4.01 -18.13 15.44
N PHE A 519 -3.33 -19.26 15.23
CA PHE A 519 -3.89 -20.41 14.51
C PHE A 519 -5.04 -21.11 15.24
N ASN A 520 -5.27 -20.82 16.53
CA ASN A 520 -6.40 -21.34 17.29
C ASN A 520 -7.66 -20.48 17.13
N LYS A 521 -7.53 -19.27 16.57
CA LYS A 521 -8.66 -18.39 16.31
C LYS A 521 -9.21 -18.63 14.91
N ILE A 522 -10.53 -18.59 14.81
CA ILE A 522 -11.22 -18.64 13.53
C ILE A 522 -10.87 -17.35 12.78
N ASN A 523 -10.72 -17.42 11.46
CA ASN A 523 -10.51 -16.26 10.61
C ASN A 523 -11.67 -16.14 9.62
N LYS A 524 -12.27 -14.96 9.52
CA LYS A 524 -13.33 -14.68 8.54
C LYS A 524 -12.83 -13.84 7.39
N THR A 525 -13.28 -14.17 6.19
CA THR A 525 -12.83 -13.49 4.97
C THR A 525 -13.98 -12.73 4.29
N ILE A 526 -13.75 -11.45 4.01
CA ILE A 526 -14.66 -10.56 3.30
C ILE A 526 -14.02 -10.14 1.98
N LEU A 527 -14.74 -10.20 0.86
CA LEU A 527 -14.32 -9.60 -0.41
C LEU A 527 -15.11 -8.32 -0.65
N LEU A 528 -14.44 -7.20 -0.90
CA LEU A 528 -15.08 -5.92 -1.22
C LEU A 528 -14.99 -5.63 -2.72
N VAL A 529 -16.13 -5.27 -3.30
CA VAL A 529 -16.29 -5.01 -4.74
C VAL A 529 -17.08 -3.73 -4.93
N GLY A 530 -16.63 -2.83 -5.80
CA GLY A 530 -17.31 -1.57 -6.08
C GLY A 530 -16.46 -0.66 -6.94
N GLU A 531 -17.05 0.42 -7.44
CA GLU A 531 -16.32 1.39 -8.25
C GLU A 531 -15.30 2.22 -7.46
N THR A 532 -14.40 2.90 -8.17
CA THR A 532 -13.52 3.92 -7.58
C THR A 532 -14.38 5.07 -7.04
N GLY A 533 -14.09 5.52 -5.81
CA GLY A 533 -14.90 6.55 -5.15
C GLY A 533 -16.19 6.04 -4.49
N GLY A 534 -16.52 4.74 -4.58
CA GLY A 534 -17.66 4.14 -3.90
C GLY A 534 -17.50 3.97 -2.37
N GLY A 535 -16.33 4.32 -1.81
CA GLY A 535 -16.08 4.29 -0.36
C GLY A 535 -15.44 3.00 0.19
N LYS A 536 -14.88 2.13 -0.67
CA LYS A 536 -14.22 0.87 -0.24
C LYS A 536 -13.09 1.09 0.76
N SER A 537 -12.15 2.00 0.48
CA SER A 537 -11.02 2.29 1.36
C SER A 537 -11.48 2.77 2.73
N THR A 538 -12.46 3.66 2.76
CA THR A 538 -13.05 4.16 4.01
C THR A 538 -13.74 3.04 4.78
N LEU A 539 -14.47 2.16 4.10
CA LEU A 539 -15.08 0.99 4.73
C LEU A 539 -14.04 0.02 5.32
N ILE A 540 -12.89 -0.19 4.66
CA ILE A 540 -11.77 -0.98 5.19
C ILE A 540 -11.24 -0.34 6.48
N ASN A 541 -11.00 0.98 6.48
CA ASN A 541 -10.56 1.71 7.65
C ASN A 541 -11.59 1.58 8.79
N THR A 542 -12.89 1.72 8.50
CA THR A 542 -13.98 1.55 9.48
C THR A 542 -14.03 0.13 10.06
N LEU A 543 -13.89 -0.91 9.23
CA LEU A 543 -13.85 -2.31 9.67
C LEU A 543 -12.67 -2.56 10.62
N ILE A 544 -11.52 -1.97 10.35
CA ILE A 544 -10.32 -2.11 11.18
C ILE A 544 -10.51 -1.42 12.53
N ASN A 545 -10.94 -0.16 12.55
CA ASN A 545 -11.18 0.56 13.80
C ASN A 545 -12.19 -0.16 14.69
N HIS A 546 -13.28 -0.68 14.09
CA HIS A 546 -14.26 -1.46 14.82
C HIS A 546 -13.66 -2.78 15.35
N THR A 547 -12.86 -3.49 14.55
CA THR A 547 -12.18 -4.72 14.99
C THR A 547 -11.22 -4.46 16.15
N MET A 548 -10.53 -3.32 16.12
CA MET A 548 -9.61 -2.87 17.17
C MET A 548 -10.32 -2.41 18.44
N GLY A 549 -11.63 -2.18 18.40
CA GLY A 549 -12.42 -1.76 19.55
C GLY A 549 -12.51 -0.25 19.78
N VAL A 550 -12.14 0.55 18.77
CA VAL A 550 -12.14 2.02 18.85
C VAL A 550 -13.53 2.56 19.16
N LYS A 551 -13.61 3.42 20.17
CA LYS A 551 -14.83 4.08 20.65
C LYS A 551 -14.83 5.56 20.29
N TRP A 552 -16.00 6.17 20.38
CA TRP A 552 -16.15 7.60 20.16
C TRP A 552 -15.27 8.37 21.14
N GLU A 553 -15.33 8.00 22.42
CA GLU A 553 -14.64 8.64 23.54
C GLU A 553 -13.12 8.47 23.49
N ASP A 554 -12.60 7.54 22.67
CA ASP A 554 -11.17 7.32 22.54
C ASP A 554 -10.48 8.47 21.77
N GLU A 555 -11.24 9.27 21.02
CA GLU A 555 -10.75 10.39 20.20
C GLU A 555 -9.57 10.03 19.28
N VAL A 556 -9.54 8.79 18.79
CA VAL A 556 -8.54 8.30 17.84
C VAL A 556 -9.21 7.60 16.65
N TRP A 557 -8.50 7.57 15.52
CA TRP A 557 -8.91 6.89 14.30
C TRP A 557 -7.68 6.31 13.58
N PHE A 558 -7.75 5.07 13.12
CA PHE A 558 -6.64 4.40 12.43
C PHE A 558 -6.93 4.23 10.93
N GLN A 559 -5.97 4.53 10.07
CA GLN A 559 -6.04 4.34 8.62
C GLN A 559 -5.00 3.30 8.19
N ILE A 560 -5.41 2.27 7.45
CA ILE A 560 -4.49 1.33 6.80
C ILE A 560 -4.36 1.63 5.30
N VAL A 561 -5.44 2.15 4.71
CA VAL A 561 -5.51 2.58 3.31
C VAL A 561 -5.53 4.11 3.32
N GLU A 562 -4.56 4.73 2.66
CA GLU A 562 -4.48 6.19 2.54
C GLU A 562 -5.71 6.74 1.80
N GLU A 563 -6.29 7.81 2.34
CA GLU A 563 -7.42 8.55 1.76
C GLU A 563 -6.89 9.87 1.14
N GLU A 564 -5.89 9.82 0.24
CA GLU A 564 -5.37 11.04 -0.41
C GLU A 564 -6.32 11.59 -1.47
N MET A 565 -6.50 12.93 -1.46
CA MET A 565 -7.12 13.76 -2.50
C MET A 565 -6.29 13.81 -3.80
N ARG A 566 -5.95 12.66 -4.39
CA ARG A 566 -5.57 12.61 -5.80
C ARG A 566 -6.83 12.78 -6.65
N SER A 567 -6.68 13.37 -7.83
CA SER A 567 -7.79 13.55 -8.78
C SER A 567 -8.63 12.29 -8.86
N GLN A 568 -9.96 12.40 -8.72
CA GLN A 568 -10.92 11.27 -8.76
C GLN A 568 -10.86 10.41 -10.04
N ALA A 569 -9.98 10.76 -10.99
CA ALA A 569 -9.75 10.09 -12.25
C ALA A 569 -8.76 8.90 -12.19
N GLU A 570 -7.98 8.70 -11.12
CA GLU A 570 -7.02 7.59 -11.02
C GLU A 570 -7.39 6.60 -9.91
N SER A 571 -7.38 5.28 -10.19
CA SER A 571 -7.68 4.26 -9.17
C SER A 571 -6.63 4.24 -8.06
N GLN A 572 -7.08 4.32 -6.80
CA GLN A 572 -6.21 4.33 -5.61
C GLN A 572 -5.52 2.97 -5.36
N THR A 573 -6.18 1.86 -5.76
CA THR A 573 -5.60 0.51 -5.72
C THR A 573 -5.28 0.06 -7.14
N SER A 574 -4.04 -0.34 -7.42
CA SER A 574 -3.59 -0.76 -8.77
C SER A 574 -3.69 -2.28 -9.01
N ASP A 575 -3.95 -3.06 -7.95
CA ASP A 575 -4.01 -4.53 -7.97
C ASP A 575 -4.84 -5.04 -6.78
N VAL A 576 -5.18 -6.33 -6.74
CA VAL A 576 -5.90 -6.94 -5.60
C VAL A 576 -4.99 -6.99 -4.35
N ILE A 577 -5.48 -6.47 -3.22
CA ILE A 577 -4.73 -6.43 -1.95
C ILE A 577 -5.48 -7.23 -0.89
N VAL A 578 -4.76 -8.07 -0.15
CA VAL A 578 -5.30 -8.84 0.98
C VAL A 578 -4.84 -8.19 2.29
N TYR A 579 -5.76 -7.64 3.06
CA TYR A 579 -5.54 -7.12 4.40
C TYR A 579 -5.85 -8.20 5.43
N GLU A 580 -4.87 -8.58 6.23
CA GLU A 580 -5.01 -9.55 7.32
C GLU A 580 -4.90 -8.82 8.65
N ILE A 581 -5.91 -8.95 9.50
CA ILE A 581 -6.03 -8.26 10.79
C ILE A 581 -6.09 -9.30 11.89
N PHE A 582 -5.00 -9.40 12.65
CA PHE A 582 -4.79 -10.40 13.71
C PHE A 582 -4.45 -9.74 15.05
N GLY A 583 -4.60 -10.48 16.14
CA GLY A 583 -4.20 -10.04 17.48
C GLY A 583 -5.23 -9.15 18.19
N PHE A 584 -6.40 -8.96 17.58
CA PHE A 584 -7.54 -8.21 18.13
C PHE A 584 -8.70 -9.14 18.51
N GLU A 585 -8.48 -10.45 18.51
CA GLU A 585 -9.50 -11.42 18.84
C GLU A 585 -9.85 -11.32 20.33
N ASN A 586 -11.15 -11.31 20.63
CA ASN A 586 -11.76 -11.08 21.95
C ASN A 586 -11.75 -9.62 22.44
N GLN A 587 -11.44 -8.64 21.58
CA GLN A 587 -11.77 -7.23 21.81
C GLN A 587 -13.29 -7.02 21.60
N ILE A 588 -13.69 -6.87 20.33
CA ILE A 588 -15.10 -6.88 19.90
C ILE A 588 -15.45 -8.22 19.23
N LEU A 589 -14.52 -8.77 18.44
CA LEU A 589 -14.75 -9.96 17.62
C LEU A 589 -14.08 -11.20 18.20
N PRO A 590 -14.74 -12.38 18.24
CA PRO A 590 -14.11 -13.62 18.71
C PRO A 590 -13.19 -14.28 17.66
N TYR A 591 -12.98 -13.64 16.51
CA TYR A 591 -12.27 -14.17 15.35
C TYR A 591 -11.40 -13.09 14.69
N SER A 592 -10.40 -13.52 13.92
CA SER A 592 -9.57 -12.66 13.07
C SER A 592 -10.31 -12.28 11.78
N LEU A 593 -9.88 -11.18 11.14
CA LEU A 593 -10.49 -10.69 9.91
C LEU A 593 -9.50 -10.64 8.76
N THR A 594 -9.92 -11.14 7.59
CA THR A 594 -9.21 -10.97 6.31
C THR A 594 -10.13 -10.22 5.34
N ILE A 595 -9.65 -9.12 4.77
CA ILE A 595 -10.38 -8.31 3.80
C ILE A 595 -9.64 -8.35 2.48
N ILE A 596 -10.32 -8.78 1.42
CA ILE A 596 -9.80 -8.75 0.05
C ILE A 596 -10.35 -7.49 -0.60
N ASP A 597 -9.46 -6.53 -0.86
CA ASP A 597 -9.78 -5.32 -1.61
C ASP A 597 -9.53 -5.55 -3.10
N THR A 598 -10.53 -5.20 -3.91
CA THR A 598 -10.41 -5.23 -5.37
C THR A 598 -10.21 -3.81 -5.90
N PRO A 599 -9.32 -3.61 -6.89
CA PRO A 599 -9.22 -2.30 -7.55
C PRO A 599 -10.57 -1.95 -8.20
N GLY A 600 -10.83 -0.67 -8.41
CA GLY A 600 -12.06 -0.22 -9.07
C GLY A 600 -12.12 -0.78 -10.50
N TYR A 601 -12.88 -1.86 -10.70
CA TYR A 601 -13.15 -2.45 -12.01
C TYR A 601 -13.68 -1.36 -12.99
N GLY A 602 -13.39 -1.52 -14.28
CA GLY A 602 -13.81 -0.57 -15.33
C GLY A 602 -13.09 0.79 -15.33
N ASP A 603 -11.87 0.89 -14.77
CA ASP A 603 -11.00 2.07 -14.96
C ASP A 603 -10.75 2.36 -16.45
N THR A 604 -10.19 3.53 -16.78
CA THR A 604 -9.88 4.00 -18.16
C THR A 604 -8.99 3.03 -18.99
N ARG A 605 -8.55 1.93 -18.39
CA ARG A 605 -7.68 0.88 -18.95
C ARG A 605 -8.44 -0.23 -19.70
N GLY A 606 -9.77 -0.28 -19.64
CA GLY A 606 -10.62 -1.15 -20.47
C GLY A 606 -10.77 -2.62 -20.00
N THR A 607 -11.55 -3.40 -20.75
CA THR A 607 -11.98 -4.77 -20.44
C THR A 607 -10.85 -5.80 -20.30
N ASP A 608 -9.68 -5.54 -20.89
CA ASP A 608 -8.49 -6.38 -20.74
C ASP A 608 -7.95 -6.33 -19.30
N HIS A 609 -8.10 -5.21 -18.60
CA HIS A 609 -7.70 -5.08 -17.20
C HIS A 609 -8.62 -5.87 -16.26
N ASP A 610 -9.92 -5.91 -16.59
CA ASP A 610 -10.93 -6.63 -15.80
C ASP A 610 -10.74 -8.16 -15.87
N ASN A 611 -10.28 -8.67 -17.03
CA ASN A 611 -9.84 -10.05 -17.19
C ASN A 611 -8.66 -10.38 -16.26
N ILE A 612 -7.71 -9.46 -16.13
CA ILE A 612 -6.56 -9.63 -15.22
C ILE A 612 -7.04 -9.74 -13.76
N ILE A 613 -8.01 -8.93 -13.33
CA ILE A 613 -8.52 -9.00 -11.95
C ILE A 613 -9.20 -10.37 -11.67
N GLY A 614 -9.96 -10.90 -12.64
CA GLY A 614 -10.52 -12.25 -12.55
C GLY A 614 -9.44 -13.34 -12.42
N GLU A 615 -8.35 -13.21 -13.19
CA GLU A 615 -7.17 -14.09 -13.07
C GLU A 615 -6.48 -13.95 -11.71
N ARG A 616 -6.36 -12.73 -11.15
CA ARG A 616 -5.78 -12.50 -9.82
C ARG A 616 -6.59 -13.12 -8.70
N LEU A 617 -7.91 -13.02 -8.75
CA LEU A 617 -8.79 -13.67 -7.78
C LEU A 617 -8.71 -15.20 -7.92
N LEU A 618 -8.60 -15.72 -9.14
CA LEU A 618 -8.39 -17.15 -9.37
C LEU A 618 -7.07 -17.64 -8.76
N ASP A 619 -5.98 -16.88 -8.93
CA ASP A 619 -4.68 -17.19 -8.31
C ASP A 619 -4.78 -17.18 -6.79
N LEU A 620 -5.44 -16.17 -6.22
CA LEU A 620 -5.71 -16.08 -4.77
C LEU A 620 -6.42 -17.34 -4.26
N PHE A 621 -7.41 -17.82 -5.01
CA PHE A 621 -8.20 -18.98 -4.59
C PHE A 621 -7.47 -20.30 -4.80
N ARG A 622 -6.51 -20.38 -5.72
CA ARG A 622 -5.74 -21.60 -6.01
C ARG A 622 -4.53 -21.79 -5.12
N SER A 623 -3.83 -20.72 -4.78
CA SER A 623 -2.59 -20.75 -4.00
C SER A 623 -2.77 -21.53 -2.69
N GLU A 624 -1.80 -22.37 -2.32
CA GLU A 624 -1.82 -23.10 -1.03
C GLU A 624 -1.85 -22.11 0.16
N ASP A 625 -1.09 -21.02 0.07
CA ASP A 625 -1.12 -19.93 1.05
C ASP A 625 -2.26 -18.92 0.81
N GLY A 626 -3.20 -19.26 -0.08
CA GLY A 626 -4.28 -18.38 -0.55
C GLY A 626 -5.56 -18.43 0.29
N VAL A 627 -6.67 -17.97 -0.29
CA VAL A 627 -7.99 -17.96 0.35
C VAL A 627 -8.82 -19.14 -0.16
N HIS A 628 -9.35 -19.96 0.73
CA HIS A 628 -10.11 -21.16 0.37
C HIS A 628 -11.59 -21.10 0.75
N GLU A 629 -11.94 -20.19 1.64
CA GLU A 629 -13.27 -19.98 2.18
C GLU A 629 -13.56 -18.49 2.24
N ILE A 630 -14.79 -18.08 1.94
CA ILE A 630 -15.25 -16.71 2.04
C ILE A 630 -16.51 -16.64 2.90
N ASN A 631 -16.61 -15.64 3.76
CA ASN A 631 -17.76 -15.45 4.64
C ASN A 631 -18.76 -14.46 4.03
N SER A 632 -18.27 -13.41 3.36
CA SER A 632 -19.13 -12.45 2.67
C SER A 632 -18.46 -11.80 1.48
N VAL A 633 -19.28 -11.44 0.48
CA VAL A 633 -18.93 -10.57 -0.62
C VAL A 633 -19.75 -9.28 -0.46
N GLY A 634 -19.08 -8.16 -0.21
CA GLY A 634 -19.69 -6.86 -0.05
C GLY A 634 -19.71 -6.08 -1.36
N LEU A 635 -20.90 -5.78 -1.87
CA LEU A 635 -21.11 -4.86 -2.99
C LEU A 635 -21.19 -3.43 -2.45
N VAL A 636 -20.15 -2.64 -2.70
CA VAL A 636 -19.97 -1.30 -2.14
C VAL A 636 -20.47 -0.24 -3.14
N MET A 637 -21.48 0.53 -2.74
CA MET A 637 -22.09 1.61 -3.53
C MET A 637 -22.55 2.76 -2.63
N LYS A 638 -22.82 3.95 -3.18
CA LYS A 638 -23.28 5.10 -2.38
C LYS A 638 -24.80 5.05 -2.19
N ALA A 639 -25.28 5.62 -1.09
CA ALA A 639 -26.73 5.73 -0.82
C ALA A 639 -27.47 6.57 -1.88
N THR A 640 -26.79 7.52 -2.51
CA THR A 640 -27.33 8.42 -3.54
C THR A 640 -27.22 7.86 -4.96
N ASP A 641 -26.74 6.62 -5.13
CA ASP A 641 -26.67 5.99 -6.44
C ASP A 641 -28.08 5.58 -6.89
N ASN A 642 -28.72 6.44 -7.65
CA ASN A 642 -30.10 6.27 -8.11
C ASN A 642 -30.25 5.24 -9.25
N ARG A 643 -29.13 4.87 -9.88
CA ARG A 643 -29.02 3.82 -10.89
C ARG A 643 -27.63 3.24 -10.81
N LEU A 644 -27.50 1.93 -11.00
CA LEU A 644 -26.19 1.36 -11.29
C LEU A 644 -25.77 1.83 -12.67
N SER A 645 -24.71 2.63 -12.75
CA SER A 645 -24.13 2.98 -14.05
C SER A 645 -23.79 1.71 -14.84
N ASP A 646 -23.73 1.78 -16.18
CA ASP A 646 -23.30 0.64 -17.02
C ASP A 646 -22.00 0.03 -16.49
N ARG A 647 -21.12 0.89 -15.97
CA ARG A 647 -19.89 0.52 -15.29
C ARG A 647 -20.15 -0.23 -13.98
N GLN A 648 -20.91 0.30 -13.03
CA GLN A 648 -21.23 -0.38 -11.76
C GLN A 648 -21.93 -1.72 -11.98
N SER A 649 -22.90 -1.77 -12.90
CA SER A 649 -23.57 -3.00 -13.32
C SER A 649 -22.56 -4.00 -13.86
N TYR A 650 -21.66 -3.59 -14.75
CA TYR A 650 -20.60 -4.45 -15.28
C TYR A 650 -19.66 -4.96 -14.17
N ILE A 651 -19.26 -4.11 -13.22
CA ILE A 651 -18.37 -4.46 -12.09
C ILE A 651 -18.98 -5.59 -11.25
N PHE A 652 -20.19 -5.38 -10.74
CA PHE A 652 -20.86 -6.36 -9.87
C PHE A 652 -21.12 -7.66 -10.62
N ASN A 653 -21.64 -7.56 -11.84
CA ASN A 653 -21.91 -8.71 -12.68
C ASN A 653 -20.63 -9.50 -13.00
N SER A 654 -19.50 -8.83 -13.26
CA SER A 654 -18.21 -9.47 -13.53
C SER A 654 -17.70 -10.25 -12.33
N VAL A 655 -17.76 -9.69 -11.11
CA VAL A 655 -17.27 -10.38 -9.92
C VAL A 655 -18.20 -11.51 -9.47
N ILE A 656 -19.53 -11.29 -9.51
CA ILE A 656 -20.54 -12.34 -9.23
C ILE A 656 -20.35 -13.53 -10.17
N SER A 657 -19.99 -13.27 -11.43
CA SER A 657 -19.74 -14.30 -12.45
C SER A 657 -18.61 -15.29 -12.11
N LEU A 658 -17.66 -14.86 -11.26
CA LEU A 658 -16.54 -15.67 -10.82
C LEU A 658 -16.98 -16.76 -9.84
N PHE A 659 -18.08 -16.53 -9.12
CA PHE A 659 -18.55 -17.39 -8.05
C PHE A 659 -19.48 -18.51 -8.54
N GLY A 660 -19.48 -19.61 -7.80
CA GLY A 660 -20.50 -20.64 -7.96
C GLY A 660 -21.78 -20.29 -7.19
N LYS A 661 -22.91 -20.92 -7.57
CA LYS A 661 -24.24 -20.70 -6.96
C LYS A 661 -24.31 -20.80 -5.43
N ASN A 662 -23.31 -21.40 -4.77
CA ASN A 662 -23.30 -21.51 -3.31
C ASN A 662 -22.95 -20.19 -2.58
N VAL A 663 -22.42 -19.18 -3.26
CA VAL A 663 -21.97 -17.92 -2.63
C VAL A 663 -23.09 -16.87 -2.58
N GLU A 664 -24.19 -17.07 -3.30
CA GLU A 664 -25.32 -16.13 -3.41
C GLU A 664 -25.77 -15.55 -2.06
N LYS A 665 -25.98 -16.44 -1.07
CA LYS A 665 -26.43 -16.07 0.29
C LYS A 665 -25.39 -15.33 1.14
N SER A 666 -24.17 -15.20 0.64
CA SER A 666 -23.06 -14.48 1.28
C SER A 666 -22.80 -13.11 0.62
N ILE A 667 -23.49 -12.79 -0.48
CA ILE A 667 -23.39 -11.51 -1.17
C ILE A 667 -24.35 -10.51 -0.52
N VAL A 668 -23.85 -9.35 -0.09
CA VAL A 668 -24.63 -8.31 0.58
C VAL A 668 -24.26 -6.92 0.05
N ALA A 669 -25.17 -5.96 0.20
CA ALA A 669 -24.90 -4.56 -0.14
C ALA A 669 -24.30 -3.80 1.05
N LEU A 670 -23.22 -3.06 0.83
CA LEU A 670 -22.57 -2.20 1.81
C LEU A 670 -22.70 -0.76 1.32
N ILE A 671 -23.71 -0.06 1.81
CA ILE A 671 -24.12 1.26 1.33
C ILE A 671 -23.34 2.33 2.08
N THR A 672 -22.55 3.10 1.36
CA THR A 672 -21.72 4.19 1.90
C THR A 672 -22.38 5.56 1.73
N HIS A 673 -21.88 6.59 2.43
CA HIS A 673 -22.45 7.95 2.41
C HIS A 673 -23.94 7.99 2.77
N SER A 674 -24.38 7.07 3.63
CA SER A 674 -25.77 7.00 4.08
C SER A 674 -26.01 7.93 5.26
N ASP A 675 -27.13 8.65 5.22
CA ASP A 675 -27.67 9.42 6.34
C ASP A 675 -28.40 8.56 7.39
N GLY A 676 -28.44 7.24 7.18
CA GLY A 676 -29.15 6.27 8.03
C GLY A 676 -30.61 6.06 7.66
N MET A 677 -31.15 6.79 6.69
CA MET A 677 -32.48 6.53 6.13
C MET A 677 -32.44 5.31 5.20
N PRO A 678 -33.60 4.66 4.94
CA PRO A 678 -33.68 3.58 3.97
C PRO A 678 -33.10 4.01 2.61
N PRO A 679 -32.10 3.29 2.07
CA PRO A 679 -31.46 3.68 0.81
C PRO A 679 -32.29 3.19 -0.39
N GLU A 680 -33.53 3.69 -0.52
CA GLU A 680 -34.52 3.25 -1.52
C GLU A 680 -33.93 3.24 -2.93
N ASN A 681 -33.30 4.35 -3.32
CA ASN A 681 -32.65 4.52 -4.62
C ASN A 681 -31.59 3.43 -4.93
N ALA A 682 -30.71 3.13 -3.97
CA ALA A 682 -29.67 2.13 -4.15
C ALA A 682 -30.24 0.69 -4.20
N LEU A 683 -31.28 0.41 -3.40
CA LEU A 683 -31.95 -0.88 -3.39
C LEU A 683 -32.75 -1.12 -4.68
N GLU A 684 -33.50 -0.11 -5.14
CA GLU A 684 -34.19 -0.14 -6.43
C GLU A 684 -33.21 -0.35 -7.58
N ALA A 685 -32.04 0.28 -7.54
CA ALA A 685 -31.00 0.09 -8.54
C ALA A 685 -30.46 -1.36 -8.58
N LEU A 686 -30.27 -2.00 -7.42
CA LEU A 686 -29.87 -3.41 -7.32
C LEU A 686 -30.97 -4.35 -7.84
N GLU A 687 -32.23 -4.05 -7.54
CA GLU A 687 -33.39 -4.82 -8.02
C GLU A 687 -33.54 -4.69 -9.55
N ALA A 688 -33.48 -3.46 -10.07
CA ALA A 688 -33.59 -3.18 -11.50
C ALA A 688 -32.49 -3.88 -12.30
N ALA A 689 -31.25 -3.90 -11.80
CA ALA A 689 -30.14 -4.61 -12.42
C ALA A 689 -30.16 -6.13 -12.20
N SER A 690 -31.15 -6.66 -11.46
CA SER A 690 -31.30 -8.08 -11.16
C SER A 690 -30.01 -8.71 -10.60
N ILE A 691 -29.42 -8.04 -9.60
CA ILE A 691 -28.18 -8.50 -8.95
C ILE A 691 -28.50 -9.62 -7.96
N GLU A 692 -27.92 -10.81 -8.18
CA GLU A 692 -28.06 -11.96 -7.29
C GLU A 692 -27.31 -11.71 -5.96
N CYS A 693 -28.08 -11.54 -4.89
CA CYS A 693 -27.57 -11.29 -3.54
C CYS A 693 -28.48 -11.89 -2.47
N ALA A 694 -28.00 -11.95 -1.23
CA ALA A 694 -28.78 -12.40 -0.10
C ALA A 694 -30.04 -11.55 0.07
N ARG A 695 -31.18 -12.20 0.29
CA ARG A 695 -32.46 -11.53 0.53
C ARG A 695 -32.94 -11.74 1.97
N ASN A 696 -33.54 -10.71 2.54
CA ASN A 696 -34.14 -10.74 3.87
C ASN A 696 -35.55 -11.37 3.83
N GLU A 697 -36.24 -11.42 4.98
CA GLU A 697 -37.60 -11.99 5.09
C GLU A 697 -38.65 -11.24 4.28
N LYS A 698 -38.41 -9.95 3.97
CA LYS A 698 -39.25 -9.12 3.10
C LYS A 698 -38.91 -9.27 1.62
N ASN A 699 -38.00 -10.20 1.29
CA ASN A 699 -37.47 -10.41 -0.05
C ASN A 699 -36.68 -9.21 -0.59
N GLU A 700 -36.16 -8.31 0.26
CA GLU A 700 -35.30 -7.19 -0.14
C GLU A 700 -33.81 -7.59 -0.06
N PRO A 701 -32.91 -6.97 -0.84
CA PRO A 701 -31.47 -7.15 -0.70
C PRO A 701 -31.00 -6.87 0.74
N VAL A 702 -30.25 -7.82 1.32
CA VAL A 702 -29.60 -7.62 2.63
C VAL A 702 -28.54 -6.54 2.47
N HIS A 703 -28.67 -5.48 3.27
CA HIS A 703 -27.84 -4.29 3.17
C HIS A 703 -27.43 -3.76 4.55
N PHE A 704 -26.32 -3.03 4.58
CA PHE A 704 -25.80 -2.36 5.78
C PHE A 704 -25.36 -0.94 5.42
N LEU A 705 -25.59 0.01 6.33
CA LEU A 705 -25.42 1.44 6.08
C LEU A 705 -24.17 2.01 6.77
N PHE A 706 -23.41 2.84 6.05
CA PHE A 706 -22.20 3.50 6.54
C PHE A 706 -22.17 4.95 6.05
N ASP A 707 -21.96 5.92 6.93
CA ASP A 707 -21.92 7.35 6.57
C ASP A 707 -20.51 7.83 6.14
N ASN A 708 -19.45 7.08 6.49
CA ASN A 708 -18.06 7.38 6.13
C ASN A 708 -17.51 8.73 6.67
N GLN A 709 -18.02 9.21 7.79
CA GLN A 709 -17.59 10.50 8.38
C GLN A 709 -16.75 10.34 9.65
N GLN A 710 -16.35 9.11 10.00
CA GLN A 710 -15.79 8.79 11.32
C GLN A 710 -14.39 9.38 11.55
N SER A 711 -13.66 9.73 10.48
CA SER A 711 -12.35 10.38 10.54
C SER A 711 -12.42 11.92 10.52
N LYS A 712 -13.60 12.52 10.35
CA LYS A 712 -13.73 13.98 10.27
C LYS A 712 -13.45 14.63 11.61
N GLU A 713 -12.79 15.78 11.57
CA GLU A 713 -12.58 16.64 12.73
C GLU A 713 -13.91 16.97 13.43
N ARG A 714 -13.94 16.70 14.73
CA ARG A 714 -15.05 16.99 15.63
C ARG A 714 -14.94 18.45 16.06
N ARG A 715 -15.63 19.32 15.34
CA ARG A 715 -15.87 20.70 15.75
C ARG A 715 -17.20 20.81 16.48
N GLU A 716 -17.26 21.66 17.50
CA GLU A 716 -18.47 21.91 18.31
C GLU A 716 -19.72 22.17 17.45
N SER A 717 -19.57 22.89 16.33
CA SER A 717 -20.66 23.21 15.41
C SER A 717 -21.32 22.00 14.73
N TYR A 718 -20.62 20.87 14.60
CA TYR A 718 -21.11 19.67 13.89
C TYR A 718 -20.95 18.37 14.69
N GLU A 719 -20.48 18.42 15.93
CA GLU A 719 -20.21 17.26 16.78
C GLU A 719 -21.44 16.35 16.93
N ASN A 720 -22.61 16.93 17.19
CA ASN A 720 -23.87 16.19 17.31
C ASN A 720 -24.23 15.41 16.04
N SER A 721 -23.87 15.92 14.85
CA SER A 721 -24.10 15.23 13.58
C SER A 721 -23.10 14.09 13.39
N LEU A 722 -21.84 14.31 13.76
CA LEU A 722 -20.79 13.29 13.71
C LEU A 722 -21.02 12.16 14.73
N LEU A 723 -21.57 12.46 15.91
CA LEU A 723 -21.94 11.46 16.90
C LEU A 723 -23.07 10.56 16.38
N LYS A 724 -24.11 11.14 15.75
CA LYS A 724 -25.17 10.36 15.10
C LYS A 724 -24.62 9.45 13.99
N SER A 725 -23.69 9.97 13.20
CA SER A 725 -22.97 9.21 12.16
C SER A 725 -22.19 8.03 12.73
N TRP A 726 -21.51 8.25 13.86
CA TRP A 726 -20.78 7.22 14.59
C TRP A 726 -21.70 6.13 15.13
N ASP A 727 -22.79 6.51 15.79
CA ASP A 727 -23.76 5.58 16.37
C ASP A 727 -24.46 4.73 15.29
N LEU A 728 -24.84 5.35 14.17
CA LEU A 728 -25.36 4.64 13.00
C LEU A 728 -24.37 3.58 12.52
N THR A 729 -23.12 3.99 12.29
CA THR A 729 -22.07 3.10 11.78
C THR A 729 -21.76 1.97 12.75
N LYS A 730 -21.69 2.26 14.06
CA LYS A 730 -21.46 1.26 15.11
C LYS A 730 -22.57 0.22 15.15
N LYS A 731 -23.83 0.65 15.07
CA LYS A 731 -24.99 -0.25 15.03
C LYS A 731 -24.97 -1.13 13.79
N GLN A 732 -24.82 -0.52 12.61
CA GLN A 732 -24.82 -1.22 11.33
C GLN A 732 -23.65 -2.19 11.18
N MET A 733 -22.48 -1.84 11.75
CA MET A 733 -21.35 -2.75 11.84
C MET A 733 -21.66 -3.95 12.74
N GLY A 734 -22.31 -3.74 13.88
CA GLY A 734 -22.78 -4.83 14.74
C GLY A 734 -23.73 -5.80 14.02
N ASP A 735 -24.68 -5.25 13.24
CA ASP A 735 -25.61 -6.04 12.43
C ASP A 735 -24.87 -6.82 11.32
N PHE A 736 -23.91 -6.18 10.64
CA PHE A 736 -23.08 -6.82 9.62
C PHE A 736 -22.22 -7.96 10.19
N LEU A 737 -21.60 -7.77 11.35
CA LEU A 737 -20.79 -8.78 12.01
C LEU A 737 -21.64 -9.94 12.58
N THR A 738 -22.88 -9.65 12.96
CA THR A 738 -23.88 -10.67 13.31
C THR A 738 -24.23 -11.51 12.10
N PHE A 739 -24.46 -10.87 10.94
CA PHE A 739 -24.64 -11.57 9.67
C PHE A 739 -23.43 -12.43 9.29
N LEU A 740 -22.20 -11.93 9.45
CA LEU A 740 -20.99 -12.74 9.22
C LEU A 740 -20.92 -13.96 10.15
N SER A 741 -21.55 -13.91 11.32
CA SER A 741 -21.55 -14.97 12.33
C SER A 741 -22.65 -15.99 12.14
N SER A 742 -23.79 -15.59 11.58
CA SER A 742 -24.86 -16.51 11.16
C SER A 742 -24.56 -17.15 9.79
N CYS A 743 -23.81 -16.45 8.92
CA CYS A 743 -23.42 -16.97 7.62
C CYS A 743 -22.23 -17.92 7.72
N GLY A 744 -22.45 -19.20 7.41
CA GLY A 744 -21.39 -20.21 7.37
C GLY A 744 -20.37 -19.92 6.24
N PRO A 745 -19.07 -20.22 6.45
CA PRO A 745 -18.05 -20.01 5.44
C PRO A 745 -18.34 -20.80 4.16
N GLN A 746 -18.28 -20.13 3.02
CA GLN A 746 -18.49 -20.72 1.71
C GLN A 746 -17.17 -21.21 1.13
N ARG A 747 -17.06 -22.53 0.97
CA ARG A 747 -15.91 -23.15 0.31
C ARG A 747 -15.87 -22.76 -1.17
N LEU A 748 -14.72 -22.29 -1.62
CA LEU A 748 -14.52 -21.81 -2.99
C LEU A 748 -14.29 -22.93 -4.01
N MET A 749 -14.56 -24.20 -3.68
CA MET A 749 -14.33 -25.33 -4.60
C MET A 749 -15.20 -25.26 -5.87
N LYS A 750 -16.46 -24.81 -5.75
CA LYS A 750 -17.33 -24.57 -6.94
C LYS A 750 -16.82 -23.38 -7.76
N THR A 751 -16.47 -22.27 -7.10
CA THR A 751 -15.82 -21.09 -7.71
C THR A 751 -14.56 -21.46 -8.50
N LYS A 752 -13.64 -22.24 -7.91
CA LYS A 752 -12.45 -22.76 -8.61
C LYS A 752 -12.81 -23.55 -9.87
N LYS A 753 -13.87 -24.37 -9.82
CA LYS A 753 -14.38 -25.12 -10.99
C LYS A 753 -14.98 -24.20 -12.06
N VAL A 754 -15.75 -23.19 -11.67
CA VAL A 754 -16.33 -22.18 -12.58
C VAL A 754 -15.22 -21.47 -13.35
N LEU A 755 -14.23 -20.93 -12.63
CA LEU A 755 -13.11 -20.20 -13.23
C LEU A 755 -12.27 -21.08 -14.17
N LYS A 756 -11.99 -22.34 -13.79
CA LYS A 756 -11.33 -23.32 -14.67
C LYS A 756 -12.15 -23.62 -15.93
N LYS A 757 -13.47 -23.77 -15.81
CA LYS A 757 -14.34 -24.04 -16.95
C LYS A 757 -14.40 -22.84 -17.90
N ARG A 758 -14.40 -21.60 -17.39
CA ARG A 758 -14.37 -20.38 -18.23
C ARG A 758 -13.10 -20.29 -19.07
N ILE A 759 -11.93 -20.51 -18.46
CA ILE A 759 -10.65 -20.55 -19.21
C ILE A 759 -10.72 -21.60 -20.32
N LYS A 760 -11.23 -22.81 -20.00
CA LYS A 760 -11.42 -23.87 -20.99
C LYS A 760 -12.41 -23.48 -22.08
N LEU A 761 -13.54 -22.86 -21.73
CA LEU A 761 -14.56 -22.42 -22.68
C LEU A 761 -13.98 -21.38 -23.65
N LYS A 762 -13.31 -20.35 -23.13
CA LYS A 762 -12.63 -19.32 -23.92
C LYS A 762 -11.64 -19.94 -24.91
N ALA A 763 -10.78 -20.84 -24.44
CA ALA A 763 -9.81 -21.53 -25.26
C ALA A 763 -10.47 -22.44 -26.31
N SER A 764 -11.49 -23.22 -25.92
CA SER A 764 -12.24 -24.10 -26.84
C SER A 764 -12.97 -23.31 -27.93
N ILE A 765 -13.62 -22.19 -27.59
CA ILE A 765 -14.37 -21.38 -28.57
C ILE A 765 -13.43 -20.63 -29.51
N GLN A 766 -12.30 -20.14 -29.01
CA GLN A 766 -11.30 -19.51 -29.88
C GLN A 766 -10.70 -20.54 -30.86
N ASN A 767 -10.35 -21.73 -30.37
CA ASN A 767 -9.93 -22.83 -31.24
C ASN A 767 -11.03 -23.25 -32.24
N LEU A 768 -12.28 -23.28 -31.79
CA LEU A 768 -13.44 -23.56 -32.63
C LEU A 768 -13.55 -22.55 -33.79
N LYS A 769 -13.48 -21.25 -33.49
CA LYS A 769 -13.53 -20.18 -34.51
C LYS A 769 -12.47 -20.38 -35.58
N GLU A 770 -11.24 -20.70 -35.17
CA GLU A 770 -10.12 -20.97 -36.07
C GLU A 770 -10.34 -22.22 -36.93
N ARG A 771 -10.90 -23.29 -36.34
CA ARG A 771 -11.21 -24.54 -37.06
C ARG A 771 -12.37 -24.38 -38.03
N ILE A 772 -13.44 -23.67 -37.65
CA ILE A 772 -14.55 -23.36 -38.55
C ILE A 772 -14.05 -22.54 -39.74
N ASN A 773 -13.22 -21.52 -39.50
CA ASN A 773 -12.60 -20.75 -40.58
C ASN A 773 -11.75 -21.65 -41.50
N LEU A 774 -10.93 -22.54 -40.95
CA LEU A 774 -10.17 -23.52 -41.75
C LEU A 774 -11.08 -24.42 -42.60
N ILE A 775 -12.16 -24.92 -42.01
CA ILE A 775 -13.15 -25.75 -42.70
C ILE A 775 -13.81 -24.96 -43.83
N GLU A 776 -14.28 -23.73 -43.58
CA GLU A 776 -14.93 -22.88 -44.57
C GLU A 776 -13.99 -22.51 -45.73
N LEU A 777 -12.70 -22.28 -45.45
CA LEU A 777 -11.68 -22.08 -46.48
C LEU A 777 -11.45 -23.36 -47.32
N LYS A 778 -11.38 -24.54 -46.70
CA LYS A 778 -11.28 -25.82 -47.43
C LYS A 778 -12.52 -26.13 -48.26
N GLN A 779 -13.71 -25.81 -47.75
CA GLN A 779 -14.96 -25.95 -48.50
C GLN A 779 -14.97 -25.00 -49.71
N ARG A 780 -14.42 -23.79 -49.60
CA ARG A 780 -14.23 -22.87 -50.72
C ARG A 780 -13.25 -23.43 -51.76
N GLU A 781 -12.10 -23.97 -51.35
CA GLU A 781 -11.15 -24.64 -52.24
C GLU A 781 -11.86 -25.76 -53.02
N ILE A 782 -12.63 -26.61 -52.33
CA ILE A 782 -13.38 -27.71 -52.96
C ILE A 782 -14.44 -27.18 -53.94
N ARG A 783 -15.17 -26.10 -53.61
CA ARG A 783 -16.15 -25.49 -54.52
C ARG A 783 -15.50 -24.95 -55.79
N GLN A 784 -14.37 -24.23 -55.65
CA GLN A 784 -13.60 -23.74 -56.80
C GLN A 784 -13.15 -24.89 -57.70
N ILE A 785 -12.69 -26.01 -57.11
CA ILE A 785 -12.35 -27.23 -57.85
C ILE A 785 -13.58 -27.79 -58.57
N GLN A 786 -14.70 -27.98 -57.86
CA GLN A 786 -15.93 -28.53 -58.45
C GLN A 786 -16.47 -27.66 -59.60
N GLU A 787 -16.46 -26.33 -59.45
CA GLU A 787 -16.87 -25.38 -60.49
C GLU A 787 -15.92 -25.42 -61.69
N GLY A 788 -14.61 -25.44 -61.46
CA GLY A 788 -13.60 -25.59 -62.51
C GLY A 788 -13.77 -26.89 -63.28
N LEU A 789 -13.97 -28.01 -62.57
CA LEU A 789 -14.21 -29.33 -63.16
C LEU A 789 -15.53 -29.40 -63.95
N LYS A 790 -16.59 -28.73 -63.49
CA LYS A 790 -17.87 -28.63 -64.23
C LYS A 790 -17.72 -27.82 -65.52
N LYS A 791 -17.07 -26.66 -65.47
CA LYS A 791 -16.77 -25.84 -66.66
C LYS A 791 -15.96 -26.63 -67.68
N HIS A 792 -14.94 -27.38 -67.24
CA HIS A 792 -14.16 -28.23 -68.13
C HIS A 792 -15.00 -29.32 -68.83
N LYS A 793 -15.96 -29.90 -68.12
CA LYS A 793 -16.90 -30.89 -68.68
C LYS A 793 -17.77 -30.28 -69.80
N GLU A 794 -18.11 -29.00 -69.69
CA GLU A 794 -18.96 -28.28 -70.64
C GLU A 794 -18.20 -27.78 -71.88
N THR A 795 -16.89 -27.52 -71.77
CA THR A 795 -16.07 -26.90 -72.83
C THR A 795 -15.21 -27.88 -73.66
N MET A 796 -15.52 -29.18 -73.68
CA MET A 796 -14.65 -30.21 -74.30
C MET A 796 -14.33 -29.94 -75.79
N ASN A 797 -13.10 -29.47 -76.05
CA ASN A 797 -12.33 -29.75 -77.26
C ASN A 797 -11.01 -30.42 -76.84
N ALA A 798 -10.66 -31.50 -77.54
CA ALA A 798 -9.52 -32.36 -77.19
C ALA A 798 -8.18 -31.60 -77.27
N ASN A 799 -7.37 -31.71 -76.22
CA ASN A 799 -5.94 -31.35 -76.10
C ASN A 799 -5.56 -29.94 -75.61
N GLU A 800 -6.10 -29.50 -74.46
CA GLU A 800 -5.46 -28.43 -73.66
C GLU A 800 -5.13 -28.89 -72.24
N ASN A 801 -3.97 -28.46 -71.74
CA ASN A 801 -3.51 -28.66 -70.36
C ASN A 801 -4.45 -27.92 -69.39
N PHE A 802 -5.47 -28.62 -68.89
CA PHE A 802 -6.45 -28.05 -67.98
C PHE A 802 -5.87 -27.79 -66.58
N THR A 803 -6.01 -26.54 -66.12
CA THR A 803 -5.65 -26.12 -64.77
C THR A 803 -6.79 -25.34 -64.13
N VAL A 804 -7.03 -25.56 -62.84
CA VAL A 804 -7.99 -24.76 -62.05
C VAL A 804 -7.21 -23.84 -61.12
N GLU A 805 -7.52 -22.55 -61.14
CA GLU A 805 -7.06 -21.61 -60.12
C GLU A 805 -7.86 -21.82 -58.84
N VAL A 806 -7.18 -22.13 -57.75
CA VAL A 806 -7.78 -22.37 -56.45
C VAL A 806 -7.03 -21.62 -55.36
N ASP A 807 -7.76 -21.20 -54.34
CA ASP A 807 -7.17 -20.61 -53.14
C ASP A 807 -6.79 -21.74 -52.19
N GLU A 808 -5.52 -22.16 -52.24
CA GLU A 808 -5.02 -23.20 -51.37
C GLU A 808 -4.74 -22.65 -49.98
N VAL A 809 -5.27 -23.35 -48.96
CA VAL A 809 -5.09 -23.00 -47.55
C VAL A 809 -3.78 -23.55 -47.02
N TYR A 810 -3.02 -22.73 -46.32
CA TYR A 810 -1.84 -23.14 -45.56
C TYR A 810 -1.82 -22.47 -44.18
N VAL A 811 -1.04 -23.04 -43.27
CA VAL A 811 -0.85 -22.52 -41.91
C VAL A 811 0.49 -21.83 -41.81
N GLU A 812 0.51 -20.61 -41.31
CA GLU A 812 1.72 -19.84 -41.03
C GLU A 812 1.83 -19.53 -39.52
N LYS A 813 3.03 -19.24 -39.05
CA LYS A 813 3.26 -18.71 -37.70
C LYS A 813 3.31 -17.19 -37.75
N GLU A 814 2.50 -16.55 -36.93
CA GLU A 814 2.46 -15.09 -36.77
C GLU A 814 2.91 -14.72 -35.35
N ASP A 815 3.82 -13.74 -35.24
CA ASP A 815 4.27 -13.23 -33.95
C ASP A 815 3.12 -12.52 -33.21
N ILE A 816 3.05 -12.71 -31.90
CA ILE A 816 2.10 -12.02 -31.02
C ILE A 816 2.87 -11.01 -30.17
N LYS A 817 2.17 -9.97 -29.67
CA LYS A 817 2.71 -9.03 -28.68
C LYS A 817 2.84 -9.70 -27.30
N GLY A 818 3.59 -10.81 -27.23
CA GLY A 818 3.84 -11.60 -26.03
C GLY A 818 5.16 -11.22 -25.36
N GLY A 819 5.24 -11.44 -24.06
CA GLY A 819 6.37 -10.95 -23.29
C GLY A 819 6.32 -11.30 -21.81
N MET A 820 7.43 -11.05 -21.14
CA MET A 820 7.50 -11.17 -19.69
C MET A 820 7.01 -9.86 -19.08
N TRP A 821 5.94 -9.92 -18.31
CA TRP A 821 5.45 -8.81 -17.51
C TRP A 821 5.52 -9.19 -16.04
N GLY A 822 6.59 -8.78 -15.36
CA GLY A 822 6.89 -9.25 -14.01
C GLY A 822 7.11 -10.78 -13.98
N VAL A 823 6.25 -11.50 -13.25
CA VAL A 823 6.27 -12.98 -13.16
C VAL A 823 5.36 -13.66 -14.19
N PHE A 824 4.68 -12.90 -15.05
CA PHE A 824 3.81 -13.45 -16.09
C PHE A 824 4.56 -13.59 -17.40
N TYR A 825 4.26 -14.65 -18.14
CA TYR A 825 4.74 -14.83 -19.50
C TYR A 825 3.54 -14.96 -20.43
N GLU A 826 3.25 -13.90 -21.16
CA GLU A 826 2.20 -13.92 -22.17
C GLU A 826 2.72 -14.63 -23.43
N GLY A 827 2.07 -15.74 -23.77
CA GLY A 827 2.40 -16.56 -24.93
C GLY A 827 1.18 -17.36 -25.38
N ALA A 828 1.21 -17.88 -26.61
CA ALA A 828 0.20 -18.82 -27.10
C ALA A 828 0.64 -20.25 -26.78
N LEU A 829 -0.28 -21.05 -26.23
CA LEU A 829 -0.09 -22.48 -26.12
C LEU A 829 -0.52 -23.15 -27.43
N CYS A 830 0.42 -23.74 -28.16
CA CYS A 830 0.19 -24.29 -29.49
C CYS A 830 0.53 -25.79 -29.55
N CYS A 831 -0.31 -26.59 -30.19
CA CYS A 831 -0.02 -28.00 -30.49
C CYS A 831 0.80 -28.10 -31.78
N THR A 832 1.97 -28.73 -31.73
CA THR A 832 2.85 -28.89 -32.90
C THR A 832 2.44 -30.03 -33.82
N VAL A 833 1.60 -30.96 -33.33
CA VAL A 833 1.07 -32.08 -34.12
C VAL A 833 -0.18 -31.67 -34.90
N CYS A 834 -1.13 -31.00 -34.23
CA CYS A 834 -2.37 -30.54 -34.86
C CYS A 834 -2.20 -29.20 -35.59
N MET A 835 -1.13 -28.45 -35.31
CA MET A 835 -0.93 -27.07 -35.76
C MET A 835 -2.08 -26.14 -35.32
N GLU A 836 -2.52 -26.30 -34.07
CA GLU A 836 -3.66 -25.60 -33.50
C GLU A 836 -3.24 -24.72 -32.32
N ASN A 837 -3.89 -23.56 -32.17
CA ASN A 837 -3.76 -22.73 -30.97
C ASN A 837 -4.71 -23.28 -29.89
N CYS A 838 -4.14 -23.88 -28.85
CA CYS A 838 -4.89 -24.56 -27.80
C CYS A 838 -5.30 -23.62 -26.67
N HIS A 839 -4.53 -22.56 -26.41
CA HIS A 839 -4.90 -21.51 -25.46
C HIS A 839 -4.22 -20.19 -25.84
N TYR A 840 -4.99 -19.30 -26.47
CA TYR A 840 -4.63 -17.93 -26.81
C TYR A 840 -5.91 -17.18 -27.21
N PRO A 841 -6.09 -15.89 -26.84
CA PRO A 841 -5.30 -15.13 -25.86
C PRO A 841 -5.57 -15.60 -24.42
N GLY A 842 -4.75 -15.15 -23.45
CA GLY A 842 -4.98 -15.39 -22.02
C GLY A 842 -4.18 -16.55 -21.39
N CYS A 843 -3.17 -17.11 -22.07
CA CYS A 843 -2.22 -18.03 -21.43
C CYS A 843 -1.06 -17.25 -20.78
N SER A 844 -1.34 -16.51 -19.70
CA SER A 844 -0.39 -15.62 -19.01
C SER A 844 0.36 -16.31 -17.85
N VAL A 845 -0.35 -17.14 -17.07
CA VAL A 845 0.14 -17.67 -15.78
C VAL A 845 0.96 -18.97 -15.91
N SER A 846 0.62 -19.84 -16.86
CA SER A 846 1.25 -21.16 -16.97
C SER A 846 2.58 -21.08 -17.71
N TRP A 847 3.70 -21.13 -17.00
CA TRP A 847 5.03 -21.04 -17.63
C TRP A 847 5.33 -22.23 -18.56
N TYR A 848 4.80 -23.40 -18.21
CA TYR A 848 4.98 -24.63 -18.97
C TYR A 848 3.64 -25.11 -19.56
N PRO A 849 3.66 -25.76 -20.74
CA PRO A 849 2.48 -26.37 -21.34
C PRO A 849 1.66 -27.25 -20.40
N SER A 850 2.32 -28.12 -19.62
CA SER A 850 1.68 -29.03 -18.65
C SER A 850 0.92 -28.32 -17.54
N HIS A 851 1.27 -27.06 -17.24
CA HIS A 851 0.61 -26.27 -16.20
C HIS A 851 -0.58 -25.46 -16.73
N CYS A 852 -0.86 -25.53 -18.03
CA CYS A 852 -1.99 -24.83 -18.62
C CYS A 852 -3.31 -25.53 -18.30
N GLU A 853 -4.36 -24.78 -17.96
CA GLU A 853 -5.65 -25.35 -17.55
C GLU A 853 -6.32 -26.20 -18.62
N VAL A 854 -6.00 -25.97 -19.90
CA VAL A 854 -6.50 -26.79 -21.03
C VAL A 854 -5.81 -28.17 -21.10
N ILE A 855 -4.74 -28.39 -20.35
CA ILE A 855 -4.14 -29.71 -20.18
C ILE A 855 -4.75 -30.36 -18.94
N LYS A 856 -5.27 -31.57 -19.11
CA LYS A 856 -5.82 -32.40 -18.04
C LYS A 856 -5.28 -33.81 -18.19
N ASP A 857 -4.78 -34.40 -17.10
CA ASP A 857 -4.27 -35.77 -17.09
C ASP A 857 -3.21 -35.98 -18.20
N GLU A 858 -2.26 -35.02 -18.31
CA GLU A 858 -1.21 -34.96 -19.35
C GLU A 858 -1.69 -34.89 -20.81
N ARG A 859 -2.97 -34.58 -21.05
CA ARG A 859 -3.55 -34.45 -22.39
C ARG A 859 -4.28 -33.13 -22.59
N CYS A 860 -4.21 -32.57 -23.79
CA CYS A 860 -4.94 -31.37 -24.16
C CYS A 860 -6.43 -31.67 -24.35
N THR A 861 -7.28 -30.86 -23.73
CA THR A 861 -8.73 -30.96 -23.88
C THR A 861 -9.27 -30.13 -25.05
N VAL A 862 -8.45 -29.27 -25.66
CA VAL A 862 -8.86 -28.35 -26.73
C VAL A 862 -8.55 -28.94 -28.11
N CYS A 863 -7.28 -29.24 -28.42
CA CYS A 863 -6.90 -29.65 -29.78
C CYS A 863 -7.64 -30.89 -30.29
N ILE A 864 -7.81 -31.01 -31.61
CA ILE A 864 -8.55 -32.11 -32.26
C ILE A 864 -8.04 -33.49 -31.86
N GLY A 865 -6.72 -33.67 -31.77
CA GLY A 865 -6.09 -34.95 -31.47
C GLY A 865 -6.03 -35.30 -29.98
N LYS A 866 -6.53 -34.43 -29.09
CA LYS A 866 -6.37 -34.51 -27.63
C LYS A 866 -4.94 -34.93 -27.24
N CYS A 867 -3.97 -34.28 -27.88
CA CYS A 867 -2.56 -34.67 -27.86
C CYS A 867 -1.95 -34.53 -26.48
N ALA A 868 -0.87 -35.28 -26.23
CA ALA A 868 -0.12 -35.19 -24.98
C ALA A 868 0.45 -33.77 -24.75
N ALA A 869 0.62 -33.39 -23.48
CA ALA A 869 1.19 -32.11 -23.08
C ALA A 869 2.58 -31.86 -23.71
N SER A 870 3.38 -32.93 -23.88
CA SER A 870 4.69 -32.91 -24.53
C SER A 870 4.69 -32.52 -26.02
N LYS A 871 3.51 -32.51 -26.67
CA LYS A 871 3.32 -32.03 -28.05
C LYS A 871 2.91 -30.57 -28.13
N HIS A 872 2.90 -29.88 -27.00
CA HIS A 872 2.54 -28.47 -26.91
C HIS A 872 3.76 -27.63 -26.58
N VAL A 873 3.79 -26.42 -27.13
CA VAL A 873 4.80 -25.39 -26.85
C VAL A 873 4.09 -24.11 -26.42
N LYS A 874 4.77 -23.29 -25.62
CA LYS A 874 4.28 -21.97 -25.22
C LYS A 874 5.22 -20.90 -25.75
N GLU A 875 4.78 -20.15 -26.74
CA GLU A 875 5.65 -19.28 -27.53
C GLU A 875 5.03 -17.91 -27.82
N LYS A 876 5.86 -16.97 -28.29
CA LYS A 876 5.43 -15.62 -28.73
C LYS A 876 4.92 -15.59 -30.17
N TRP A 877 4.38 -16.70 -30.65
CA TRP A 877 3.76 -16.79 -31.96
C TRP A 877 2.54 -17.71 -31.89
N ARG A 878 1.62 -17.57 -32.84
CA ARG A 878 0.44 -18.42 -33.00
C ARG A 878 0.32 -18.93 -34.45
N TYR A 879 -0.46 -19.98 -34.66
CA TYR A 879 -0.83 -20.43 -36.00
C TYR A 879 -1.95 -19.58 -36.60
N VAL A 880 -1.84 -19.24 -37.88
CA VAL A 880 -2.88 -18.49 -38.61
C VAL A 880 -3.10 -19.16 -39.97
N ASN A 881 -4.36 -19.31 -40.35
CA ASN A 881 -4.74 -19.83 -41.66
C ASN A 881 -4.63 -18.71 -42.70
N LYS A 882 -3.87 -18.94 -43.77
CA LYS A 882 -3.76 -18.05 -44.92
C LYS A 882 -4.08 -18.79 -46.22
N THR A 883 -4.42 -18.05 -47.25
CA THR A 883 -4.67 -18.58 -48.59
C THR A 883 -3.63 -18.06 -49.57
N LYS A 884 -3.28 -18.89 -50.56
CA LYS A 884 -2.50 -18.49 -51.74
C LYS A 884 -3.19 -19.02 -52.99
N THR A 885 -3.29 -18.20 -54.03
CA THR A 885 -3.88 -18.63 -55.30
C THR A 885 -2.85 -19.45 -56.06
N VAL A 886 -3.21 -20.69 -56.42
CA VAL A 886 -2.35 -21.63 -57.14
C VAL A 886 -3.12 -22.26 -58.31
N LYS A 887 -2.41 -22.57 -59.39
CA LYS A 887 -2.96 -23.36 -60.51
C LYS A 887 -2.75 -24.84 -60.21
N LYS A 888 -3.83 -25.61 -60.09
CA LYS A 888 -3.79 -27.06 -59.89
C LYS A 888 -4.17 -27.81 -61.16
N THR A 889 -3.36 -28.80 -61.50
CA THR A 889 -3.61 -29.75 -62.58
C THR A 889 -4.58 -30.85 -62.15
N MET A 890 -5.16 -31.56 -63.12
CA MET A 890 -6.04 -32.71 -62.86
C MET A 890 -5.34 -33.81 -62.05
N GLU A 891 -4.07 -34.07 -62.34
CA GLU A 891 -3.23 -35.06 -61.66
C GLU A 891 -3.02 -34.71 -60.18
N GLU A 892 -2.69 -33.45 -59.88
CA GLU A 892 -2.49 -32.98 -58.50
C GLU A 892 -3.78 -33.08 -57.68
N MET A 893 -4.94 -32.79 -58.28
CA MET A 893 -6.24 -32.92 -57.63
C MET A 893 -6.58 -34.39 -57.33
N LYS A 894 -6.30 -35.30 -58.27
CA LYS A 894 -6.49 -36.76 -58.07
C LYS A 894 -5.61 -37.28 -56.94
N VAL A 895 -4.33 -36.89 -56.91
CA VAL A 895 -3.39 -37.30 -55.84
C VAL A 895 -3.89 -36.88 -54.46
N LYS A 896 -4.52 -35.70 -54.34
CA LYS A 896 -5.02 -35.17 -53.07
C LYS A 896 -6.33 -35.83 -52.60
N TYR A 897 -7.25 -36.15 -53.50
CA TYR A 897 -8.62 -36.57 -53.14
C TYR A 897 -8.98 -38.03 -53.47
N GLU A 898 -8.13 -38.77 -54.20
CA GLU A 898 -8.34 -40.20 -54.49
C GLU A 898 -7.49 -41.09 -53.58
N THR A 899 -8.13 -42.03 -52.88
CA THR A 899 -7.47 -42.97 -51.95
C THR A 899 -6.98 -44.27 -52.60
N ASN A 900 -7.41 -44.58 -53.82
CA ASN A 900 -7.06 -45.82 -54.52
C ASN A 900 -6.48 -45.52 -55.92
N LYS A 901 -5.16 -45.74 -56.08
CA LYS A 901 -4.44 -45.60 -57.37
C LYS A 901 -4.98 -46.50 -58.51
N ASN A 902 -5.83 -47.48 -58.21
CA ASN A 902 -6.24 -48.55 -59.14
C ASN A 902 -7.72 -48.50 -59.58
N LYS A 903 -8.52 -47.48 -59.23
CA LYS A 903 -9.87 -47.31 -59.82
C LYS A 903 -9.81 -46.32 -60.98
N SER A 904 -10.32 -46.74 -62.14
CA SER A 904 -10.19 -46.07 -63.43
C SER A 904 -10.67 -44.61 -63.45
N GLN A 905 -9.73 -43.69 -63.73
CA GLN A 905 -9.83 -42.55 -64.65
C GLN A 905 -11.22 -41.98 -64.99
N ASN A 906 -11.99 -41.43 -64.04
CA ASN A 906 -13.21 -40.72 -64.43
C ASN A 906 -13.48 -39.45 -63.60
N LEU A 907 -13.80 -38.34 -64.27
CA LEU A 907 -14.11 -37.04 -63.64
C LEU A 907 -15.21 -37.16 -62.56
N GLN A 908 -16.13 -38.11 -62.76
CA GLN A 908 -17.22 -38.43 -61.84
C GLN A 908 -16.72 -38.93 -60.48
N SER A 909 -15.68 -39.79 -60.42
CA SER A 909 -15.17 -40.31 -59.14
C SER A 909 -14.48 -39.24 -58.31
N LEU A 910 -13.80 -38.29 -58.98
CA LEU A 910 -13.19 -37.14 -58.31
C LEU A 910 -14.26 -36.22 -57.71
N LEU A 911 -15.33 -35.92 -58.47
CA LEU A 911 -16.46 -35.13 -57.97
C LEU A 911 -17.15 -35.79 -56.77
N GLU A 912 -17.39 -37.11 -56.82
CA GLU A 912 -17.95 -37.87 -55.70
C GLU A 912 -17.05 -37.84 -54.46
N ASN A 913 -15.73 -37.94 -54.62
CA ASN A 913 -14.78 -37.84 -53.51
C ASN A 913 -14.72 -36.44 -52.92
N LEU A 914 -14.81 -35.40 -53.76
CA LEU A 914 -14.92 -34.01 -53.32
C LEU A 914 -16.22 -33.76 -52.55
N GLU A 915 -17.35 -34.35 -52.98
CA GLU A 915 -18.62 -34.30 -52.25
C GLU A 915 -18.56 -35.05 -50.91
N LYS A 916 -17.89 -36.22 -50.87
CA LYS A 916 -17.63 -36.92 -49.60
C LYS A 916 -16.79 -36.09 -48.65
N GLU A 917 -15.73 -35.43 -49.14
CA GLU A 917 -14.88 -34.57 -48.33
C GLU A 917 -15.65 -33.33 -47.83
N MET A 918 -16.47 -32.71 -48.69
CA MET A 918 -17.38 -31.62 -48.30
C MET A 918 -18.32 -32.08 -47.18
N SER A 919 -18.90 -33.27 -47.29
CA SER A 919 -19.80 -33.86 -46.30
C SER A 919 -19.07 -34.16 -44.99
N ARG A 920 -17.84 -34.68 -45.05
CA ARG A 920 -16.97 -34.92 -43.89
C ARG A 920 -16.65 -33.62 -43.15
N LEU A 921 -16.29 -32.56 -43.88
CA LEU A 921 -16.02 -31.23 -43.34
C LEU A 921 -17.27 -30.62 -42.68
N THR A 922 -18.44 -30.78 -43.27
CA THR A 922 -19.73 -30.33 -42.68
C THR A 922 -20.06 -31.10 -41.41
N ALA A 923 -19.84 -32.41 -41.38
CA ALA A 923 -20.02 -33.23 -40.18
C ALA A 923 -19.05 -32.82 -39.06
N GLU A 924 -17.79 -32.52 -39.39
CA GLU A 924 -16.79 -32.03 -38.45
C GLU A 924 -17.19 -30.66 -37.87
N LYS A 925 -17.63 -29.70 -38.71
CA LYS A 925 -18.19 -28.41 -38.24
C LYS A 925 -19.37 -28.63 -37.29
N SER A 926 -20.28 -29.56 -37.62
CA SER A 926 -21.45 -29.87 -36.80
C SER A 926 -21.09 -30.43 -35.42
N GLN A 927 -20.16 -31.38 -35.35
CA GLN A 927 -19.68 -31.96 -34.08
C GLN A 927 -19.03 -30.89 -33.20
N LEU A 928 -18.24 -30.02 -33.80
CA LEU A 928 -17.52 -28.97 -33.11
C LEU A 928 -18.46 -27.93 -32.44
N LEU A 929 -19.56 -27.60 -33.11
CA LEU A 929 -20.61 -26.76 -32.55
C LEU A 929 -21.30 -27.44 -31.37
N ASP A 930 -21.58 -28.75 -31.47
CA ASP A 930 -22.21 -29.51 -30.39
C ASP A 930 -21.31 -29.61 -29.15
N GLU A 931 -20.01 -29.83 -29.32
CA GLU A 931 -19.04 -29.82 -28.22
C GLU A 931 -19.04 -28.46 -27.48
N SER A 932 -19.09 -27.35 -28.23
CA SER A 932 -19.10 -26.00 -27.65
C SER A 932 -20.39 -25.68 -26.91
N TYR A 933 -21.53 -26.12 -27.44
CA TYR A 933 -22.82 -26.06 -26.76
C TYR A 933 -22.82 -26.81 -25.42
N GLN A 934 -22.22 -28.01 -25.37
CA GLN A 934 -22.08 -28.77 -24.12
C GLN A 934 -21.19 -28.05 -23.10
N HIS A 935 -20.17 -27.31 -23.55
CA HIS A 935 -19.35 -26.50 -22.65
C HIS A 935 -20.14 -25.36 -22.00
N PHE A 936 -21.04 -24.70 -22.74
CA PHE A 936 -21.94 -23.65 -22.21
C PHE A 936 -22.93 -24.20 -21.18
N LEU A 937 -23.64 -25.29 -21.49
CA LEU A 937 -24.59 -25.92 -20.56
C LEU A 937 -23.93 -26.28 -19.22
N ARG A 938 -22.73 -26.86 -19.29
CA ARG A 938 -21.96 -27.23 -18.11
C ARG A 938 -21.48 -26.04 -17.28
N LEU A 939 -21.36 -24.86 -17.88
CA LEU A 939 -21.04 -23.62 -17.16
C LEU A 939 -22.29 -23.08 -16.46
N ASP A 940 -23.47 -23.16 -17.10
CA ASP A 940 -24.78 -22.71 -16.58
C ASP A 940 -25.22 -23.42 -15.31
N GLU A 941 -24.93 -24.72 -15.25
CA GLU A 941 -25.20 -25.52 -14.06
C GLU A 941 -24.37 -25.10 -12.84
N LEU A 942 -23.17 -24.54 -13.04
CA LEU A 942 -22.21 -24.28 -11.96
C LEU A 942 -22.08 -22.81 -11.56
N ALA A 943 -22.02 -21.93 -12.55
CA ALA A 943 -21.78 -20.51 -12.35
C ALA A 943 -23.00 -19.86 -11.70
N LEU A 944 -22.76 -18.91 -10.81
CA LEU A 944 -23.81 -18.07 -10.26
C LEU A 944 -24.47 -17.28 -11.40
N LYS A 945 -23.64 -16.58 -12.20
CA LYS A 945 -24.07 -15.89 -13.42
C LYS A 945 -23.09 -16.16 -14.56
N ILE A 946 -23.53 -16.76 -15.67
CA ILE A 946 -22.66 -16.93 -16.87
C ILE A 946 -22.65 -15.65 -17.72
N ASP A 947 -23.81 -15.03 -17.79
CA ASP A 947 -24.26 -14.13 -18.84
C ASP A 947 -23.75 -12.69 -18.65
N SER A 948 -22.82 -12.48 -17.72
CA SER A 948 -22.33 -11.17 -17.31
C SER A 948 -20.95 -10.78 -17.84
N GLU A 949 -20.15 -11.73 -18.32
CA GLU A 949 -18.82 -11.44 -18.87
C GLU A 949 -18.95 -11.12 -20.36
N SER A 950 -18.51 -9.93 -20.79
CA SER A 950 -18.63 -9.46 -22.19
C SER A 950 -18.06 -10.46 -23.20
N THR A 951 -16.93 -11.09 -22.86
CA THR A 951 -16.30 -12.15 -23.68
C THR A 951 -17.24 -13.34 -23.87
N THR A 952 -17.96 -13.74 -22.82
CA THR A 952 -18.88 -14.89 -22.85
C THR A 952 -20.13 -14.56 -23.68
N VAL A 953 -20.62 -13.31 -23.65
CA VAL A 953 -21.71 -12.84 -24.52
C VAL A 953 -21.30 -12.92 -25.99
N HIS A 954 -20.12 -12.42 -26.36
CA HIS A 954 -19.62 -12.53 -27.74
C HIS A 954 -19.46 -13.99 -28.22
N TYR A 955 -19.15 -14.90 -27.30
CA TYR A 955 -19.07 -16.32 -27.61
C TYR A 955 -20.45 -16.98 -27.73
N LEU A 956 -21.42 -16.53 -26.93
CA LEU A 956 -22.80 -16.96 -27.00
C LEU A 956 -23.43 -16.54 -28.34
N ASP A 957 -23.24 -15.28 -28.73
CA ASP A 957 -23.71 -14.72 -30.01
C ASP A 957 -23.16 -15.50 -31.21
N PHE A 958 -21.84 -15.74 -31.20
CA PHE A 958 -21.20 -16.55 -32.22
C PHE A 958 -21.79 -17.97 -32.30
N LEU A 959 -22.06 -18.58 -31.16
CA LEU A 959 -22.62 -19.93 -31.13
C LEU A 959 -24.08 -19.96 -31.60
N ILE A 960 -24.87 -18.94 -31.26
CA ILE A 960 -26.25 -18.78 -31.75
C ILE A 960 -26.23 -18.69 -33.28
N GLU A 961 -25.46 -17.76 -33.85
CA GLU A 961 -25.33 -17.58 -35.31
C GLU A 961 -24.97 -18.90 -36.01
N LYS A 962 -23.96 -19.63 -35.49
CA LYS A 962 -23.53 -20.88 -36.10
C LYS A 962 -24.49 -22.05 -35.88
N MET A 963 -25.29 -22.04 -34.82
CA MET A 963 -26.36 -23.04 -34.61
C MET A 963 -27.59 -22.76 -35.49
N GLU A 964 -27.88 -21.48 -35.78
CA GLU A 964 -28.88 -21.08 -36.77
C GLU A 964 -28.47 -21.54 -38.17
N GLU A 965 -27.21 -21.32 -38.57
CA GLU A 965 -26.66 -21.84 -39.84
C GLU A 965 -26.80 -23.37 -39.96
N LYS A 966 -26.69 -24.08 -38.83
CA LYS A 966 -26.85 -25.54 -38.74
C LYS A 966 -28.33 -25.97 -38.80
N GLY A 967 -29.27 -25.10 -38.47
CA GLY A 967 -30.71 -25.38 -38.42
C GLY A 967 -31.18 -26.12 -37.17
N ASP A 968 -30.42 -26.05 -36.06
CA ASP A 968 -30.76 -26.72 -34.78
C ASP A 968 -31.58 -25.80 -33.87
N THR A 969 -32.88 -25.68 -34.16
CA THR A 969 -33.78 -24.70 -33.52
C THR A 969 -33.89 -24.86 -32.01
N ASP A 970 -33.83 -26.09 -31.50
CA ASP A 970 -33.95 -26.38 -30.06
C ASP A 970 -32.74 -25.84 -29.28
N LYS A 971 -31.54 -26.01 -29.84
CA LYS A 971 -30.31 -25.46 -29.22
C LYS A 971 -30.27 -23.95 -29.34
N VAL A 972 -30.72 -23.37 -30.46
CA VAL A 972 -30.83 -21.92 -30.64
C VAL A 972 -31.73 -21.32 -29.57
N GLN A 973 -32.96 -21.84 -29.40
CA GLN A 973 -33.89 -21.34 -28.39
C GLN A 973 -33.29 -21.35 -26.97
N LYS A 974 -32.56 -22.41 -26.63
CA LYS A 974 -31.92 -22.51 -25.31
C LYS A 974 -30.76 -21.53 -25.14
N LEU A 975 -29.97 -21.28 -26.18
CA LEU A 975 -28.90 -20.28 -26.14
C LEU A 975 -29.47 -18.84 -26.13
N GLU A 976 -30.57 -18.60 -26.84
CA GLU A 976 -31.31 -17.33 -26.80
C GLU A 976 -31.94 -17.08 -25.43
N GLU A 977 -32.44 -18.13 -24.76
CA GLU A 977 -32.92 -18.02 -23.37
C GLU A 977 -31.80 -17.54 -22.44
N MET A 978 -30.60 -18.12 -22.56
CA MET A 978 -29.42 -17.66 -21.82
C MET A 978 -29.07 -16.21 -22.17
N ARG A 979 -29.12 -15.85 -23.46
CA ARG A 979 -28.85 -14.48 -23.94
C ARG A 979 -29.86 -13.47 -23.41
N ARG A 980 -31.15 -13.82 -23.32
CA ARG A 980 -32.19 -12.91 -22.85
C ARG A 980 -32.02 -12.54 -21.37
N ARG A 981 -31.45 -13.43 -20.55
CA ARG A 981 -31.07 -13.12 -19.16
C ARG A 981 -30.01 -12.01 -19.08
N VAL A 982 -29.20 -11.82 -20.13
CA VAL A 982 -28.26 -10.68 -20.28
C VAL A 982 -29.04 -9.38 -20.50
N ASP A 983 -29.99 -9.39 -21.44
CA ASP A 983 -30.71 -8.20 -21.90
C ASP A 983 -31.71 -7.68 -20.86
N GLU A 984 -32.35 -8.56 -20.09
CA GLU A 984 -33.26 -8.18 -19.00
C GLU A 984 -32.51 -7.46 -17.88
N GLY A 985 -31.30 -7.92 -17.52
CA GLY A 985 -30.43 -7.23 -16.55
C GLY A 985 -29.85 -5.92 -17.07
N THR A 986 -29.63 -5.79 -18.39
CA THR A 986 -29.07 -4.58 -19.01
C THR A 986 -30.15 -3.52 -19.31
N ARG A 987 -31.38 -3.92 -19.70
CA ARG A 987 -32.53 -3.02 -19.89
C ARG A 987 -33.07 -2.47 -18.57
N GLY A 988 -32.92 -3.20 -17.47
CA GLY A 988 -33.23 -2.70 -16.13
C GLY A 988 -32.35 -1.53 -15.69
N ALA A 989 -31.09 -1.47 -16.15
CA ALA A 989 -30.17 -0.35 -15.87
C ALA A 989 -30.48 0.92 -16.71
N LEU A 990 -31.20 0.79 -17.82
CA LEU A 990 -31.53 1.89 -18.75
C LEU A 990 -32.91 2.54 -18.50
N LYS A 991 -33.78 1.92 -17.69
CA LYS A 991 -35.04 2.53 -17.24
C LYS A 991 -34.85 3.30 -15.95
#